data_AF-A0ABD1M9C9-F1
#
_entry.id   AF-A0ABD1M9C9-F1
#
_cell.length_a   1.000
_cell.length_b   1.000
_cell.length_c   1.000
_cell.angle_alpha   90.00
_cell.angle_beta   90.00
_cell.angle_gamma   90.00
#
_symmetry.space_group_name_H-M   'P 1'
#
loop_
_entity.id
_entity.type
_entity.pdbx_description
1 polymer ?
#
loop_
_entity_poly.entity_id
_entity_poly.type
_entity_poly.pdbx_seq_one_letter_code
_entity_poly.pdbx_strand_id
1 'polypeptide(L)'
;MSRTVFPPILFFLILQLLNPSEAENIAIYWGQNMKEGNLTETCATGKYSYVNIAFLSNFGNGQTPQLNLAGHCDPSTKGCTEIGRDIKNCQTQGIKVMLSIGGGSTNYSLTSIEDAKNMSNYLWENFLGGSSSSRPFGDAVLDGIDFDIDGGGSSYTANLTRYIKSHSSTRKIYLSAAPQCPFPDANLGSALDTGLFDYVWVQFYNNPPCDYTQENFNNFLKAWNQWDSSLKGGKLFLGLAAGPDAAVTGYVPADVLMSKILPAISNSSKYGGVMLWSSHEDKSSGYSTYIQSFQLNKTSKPLCTQQSLPSCKSGDGDFVELVGNMSTVGIKVYEDNNGTNCCEIVCKNNCSCEAYAPINHINNTGCQIWIKGTKFVRAFGDLALPIYVSDTLLPKEHKGNRWWIWLIVGVGAALAMAVIFNLFRPLLKKYKAKVERKKMQEKILHDIGGNALLSIVHGKTKKSKNKGKTSIEVEIFTFETIDAATNNFSDANKLGEGGFGPVYKGTLSDQQEIAVKRLSKSSGQGLIEFTNEAKLMAKLQHINLVKLLGFCIQREERILVYEYMSNKSLDFYLFDSTRKNMLDWRKRLNIIGGIAQGLLYLHKYSRLKVIHRDLKASNILLDHEMNPKISDFGLARIFGVRVSEENTNRVVGTYGYMAPEYAINGVVSIKTDVFSFGVLLLEILSGKKNNTRYHSDHPLNLIGYAWQLWNEGRVLELMDPTLNELCSQNEVLRCIHIGLLCVQDQATDRPNMVEIVSFLSNDAIQLPQPKKPAFFINQIVEELELPYNIQELYSLNDVTTSSTHGR
;
A
#
# COMPACT_ATOMS: atom_id res chain seq x y z
N MET A 1 63.96 -13.91 -50.88
CA MET A 1 64.53 -13.04 -49.84
C MET A 1 63.42 -12.16 -49.27
N SER A 2 63.34 -12.11 -47.94
CA SER A 2 62.67 -11.10 -47.10
C SER A 2 61.24 -10.67 -47.44
N ARG A 3 60.25 -11.20 -46.70
CA ARG A 3 59.01 -10.47 -46.41
C ARG A 3 59.15 -9.87 -45.02
N THR A 4 59.56 -8.60 -44.97
CA THR A 4 59.64 -7.77 -43.76
C THR A 4 58.42 -6.86 -43.64
N VAL A 5 57.60 -7.17 -42.63
CA VAL A 5 56.93 -6.31 -41.64
C VAL A 5 56.84 -4.79 -41.93
N PHE A 6 55.61 -4.27 -41.95
CA PHE A 6 55.18 -3.03 -41.25
C PHE A 6 53.71 -3.22 -40.75
N PRO A 7 53.31 -2.61 -39.61
CA PRO A 7 52.21 -3.07 -38.75
C PRO A 7 50.85 -2.40 -39.05
N PRO A 8 49.72 -2.99 -38.58
CA PRO A 8 48.39 -2.42 -38.71
C PRO A 8 48.13 -1.43 -37.58
N ILE A 9 48.44 -0.14 -37.78
CA ILE A 9 48.04 0.93 -36.84
C ILE A 9 46.75 1.64 -37.29
N LEU A 10 46.11 1.21 -38.38
CA LEU A 10 44.90 1.86 -38.92
C LEU A 10 43.59 1.10 -38.69
N PHE A 11 43.45 0.39 -37.57
CA PHE A 11 42.17 -0.24 -37.18
C PHE A 11 41.81 -0.10 -35.69
N PHE A 12 42.45 0.82 -34.96
CA PHE A 12 42.20 1.04 -33.52
C PHE A 12 41.77 2.46 -33.14
N LEU A 13 41.31 3.28 -34.09
CA LEU A 13 40.88 4.66 -33.83
C LEU A 13 39.45 5.01 -34.29
N ILE A 14 38.63 4.02 -34.68
CA ILE A 14 37.19 4.19 -34.96
C ILE A 14 36.33 3.26 -34.09
N LEU A 15 36.78 3.00 -32.85
CA LEU A 15 35.97 2.34 -31.82
C LEU A 15 36.09 3.01 -30.44
N GLN A 16 36.54 4.27 -30.41
CA GLN A 16 36.52 5.15 -29.23
C GLN A 16 35.63 6.39 -29.40
N LEU A 17 34.78 6.42 -30.45
CA LEU A 17 33.86 7.53 -30.71
C LEU A 17 32.40 7.09 -30.87
N LEU A 18 32.03 5.99 -30.20
CA LEU A 18 30.64 5.68 -29.87
C LEU A 18 30.56 5.39 -28.37
N ASN A 19 30.93 6.36 -27.53
CA ASN A 19 30.19 6.47 -26.28
C ASN A 19 28.78 6.88 -26.72
N PRO A 20 27.75 6.04 -26.53
CA PRO A 20 26.38 6.52 -26.70
C PRO A 20 26.27 7.77 -25.82
N SER A 21 25.77 8.86 -26.39
CA SER A 21 25.52 10.11 -25.64
C SER A 21 24.96 9.74 -24.27
N GLU A 22 25.49 10.30 -23.18
CA GLU A 22 25.05 10.05 -21.79
C GLU A 22 23.54 10.30 -21.66
N ALA A 23 22.75 9.32 -22.09
CA ALA A 23 21.37 9.16 -21.71
C ALA A 23 21.42 8.85 -20.22
N GLU A 24 20.62 9.57 -19.46
CA GLU A 24 20.49 9.31 -18.03
C GLU A 24 20.11 7.85 -17.84
N ASN A 25 20.90 7.11 -17.07
CA ASN A 25 20.63 5.70 -16.90
C ASN A 25 19.32 5.54 -16.13
N ILE A 26 18.36 4.84 -16.73
CA ILE A 26 17.10 4.51 -16.06
C ILE A 26 17.18 3.08 -15.57
N ALA A 27 16.93 2.88 -14.29
CA ALA A 27 16.71 1.59 -13.69
C ALA A 27 15.20 1.38 -13.46
N ILE A 28 14.69 0.16 -13.56
CA ILE A 28 13.25 -0.14 -13.46
C ILE A 28 12.98 -1.42 -12.67
N TYR A 29 11.95 -1.44 -11.82
CA TYR A 29 11.42 -2.70 -11.28
C TYR A 29 10.39 -3.33 -12.22
N TRP A 30 10.54 -4.62 -12.44
CA TRP A 30 9.65 -5.45 -13.26
C TRP A 30 9.22 -6.72 -12.50
N GLY A 31 8.01 -7.19 -12.74
CA GLY A 31 7.46 -8.40 -12.13
C GLY A 31 6.60 -8.13 -10.88
N GLN A 32 5.99 -6.96 -10.81
CA GLN A 32 5.11 -6.52 -9.72
C GLN A 32 3.63 -6.47 -10.12
N ASN A 33 3.32 -6.57 -11.41
CA ASN A 33 1.96 -6.47 -11.92
C ASN A 33 1.79 -7.27 -13.22
N MET A 34 0.79 -8.15 -13.26
CA MET A 34 0.48 -8.98 -14.45
C MET A 34 0.29 -8.20 -15.76
N LYS A 35 0.00 -6.90 -15.71
CA LYS A 35 -0.28 -6.05 -16.89
C LYS A 35 0.92 -5.28 -17.43
N GLU A 36 2.12 -5.54 -16.94
CA GLU A 36 3.32 -4.83 -17.41
C GLU A 36 3.87 -5.36 -18.75
N GLY A 37 3.48 -6.57 -19.16
CA GLY A 37 3.99 -7.26 -20.36
C GLY A 37 5.09 -8.27 -20.01
N ASN A 38 5.67 -8.93 -21.01
CA ASN A 38 6.82 -9.81 -20.78
C ASN A 38 8.13 -9.00 -20.64
N LEU A 39 9.15 -9.62 -20.06
CA LEU A 39 10.41 -8.94 -19.76
C LEU A 39 11.19 -8.58 -21.04
N THR A 40 11.10 -9.41 -22.08
CA THR A 40 11.71 -9.13 -23.40
C THR A 40 11.18 -7.82 -24.00
N GLU A 41 9.86 -7.58 -23.96
CA GLU A 41 9.24 -6.35 -24.44
C GLU A 41 9.69 -5.13 -23.63
N THR A 42 9.77 -5.25 -22.31
CA THR A 42 10.25 -4.18 -21.43
C THR A 42 11.68 -3.77 -21.81
N CYS A 43 12.56 -4.74 -22.01
CA CYS A 43 13.96 -4.51 -22.39
C CYS A 43 14.10 -3.93 -23.80
N ALA A 44 13.31 -4.43 -24.76
CA ALA A 44 13.34 -4.00 -26.15
C ALA A 44 12.92 -2.54 -26.37
N THR A 45 12.37 -1.86 -25.35
CA THR A 45 12.07 -0.43 -25.43
C THR A 45 13.31 0.45 -25.59
N GLY A 46 14.51 -0.04 -25.23
CA GLY A 46 15.74 0.75 -25.22
C GLY A 46 15.77 1.82 -24.12
N LYS A 47 14.86 1.73 -23.13
CA LYS A 47 14.68 2.76 -22.10
C LYS A 47 15.56 2.60 -20.88
N TYR A 48 15.91 1.36 -20.56
CA TYR A 48 16.45 1.01 -19.25
C TYR A 48 17.85 0.41 -19.37
N SER A 49 18.74 0.82 -18.46
CA SER A 49 20.09 0.26 -18.31
C SER A 49 20.13 -0.88 -17.28
N TYR A 50 19.13 -0.92 -16.39
CA TYR A 50 19.02 -1.87 -15.28
C TYR A 50 17.57 -2.32 -15.11
N VAL A 51 17.37 -3.61 -14.85
CA VAL A 51 16.07 -4.18 -14.49
C VAL A 51 16.20 -4.99 -13.21
N ASN A 52 15.47 -4.58 -12.18
CA ASN A 52 15.28 -5.38 -10.96
C ASN A 52 14.04 -6.25 -11.15
N ILE A 53 14.24 -7.56 -11.26
CA ILE A 53 13.16 -8.53 -11.40
C ILE A 53 12.81 -9.12 -10.04
N ALA A 54 11.51 -9.40 -9.87
CA ALA A 54 10.95 -10.21 -8.79
C ALA A 54 11.20 -9.69 -7.38
N PHE A 55 10.54 -10.32 -6.42
CA PHE A 55 10.92 -10.25 -5.01
C PHE A 55 11.08 -11.66 -4.45
N LEU A 56 12.24 -11.96 -3.86
CA LEU A 56 12.32 -13.02 -2.85
C LEU A 56 11.67 -12.48 -1.57
N SER A 57 10.36 -12.69 -1.45
CA SER A 57 9.52 -12.04 -0.42
C SER A 57 9.56 -12.73 0.95
N ASN A 58 10.16 -13.92 1.00
CA ASN A 58 10.37 -14.71 2.20
C ASN A 58 11.78 -15.29 2.14
N PHE A 59 12.56 -15.20 3.22
CA PHE A 59 13.87 -15.84 3.39
C PHE A 59 14.42 -15.61 4.81
N GLY A 60 15.45 -16.36 5.17
CA GLY A 60 16.08 -16.28 6.49
C GLY A 60 15.25 -16.96 7.58
N ASN A 61 15.78 -17.02 8.80
CA ASN A 61 15.19 -17.70 9.95
C ASN A 61 14.76 -19.15 9.66
N GLY A 62 15.58 -19.88 8.89
CA GLY A 62 15.29 -21.27 8.50
C GLY A 62 14.16 -21.44 7.48
N GLN A 63 13.61 -20.35 6.93
CA GLN A 63 12.57 -20.40 5.90
C GLN A 63 13.16 -20.75 4.53
N THR A 64 12.38 -21.46 3.72
CA THR A 64 12.71 -21.67 2.31
C THR A 64 12.41 -20.39 1.52
N PRO A 65 13.38 -19.84 0.76
CA PRO A 65 13.12 -18.61 0.02
C PRO A 65 12.02 -18.77 -1.03
N GLN A 66 11.13 -17.78 -1.13
CA GLN A 66 9.99 -17.80 -2.06
C GLN A 66 10.06 -16.66 -3.07
N LEU A 67 10.00 -17.03 -4.35
CA LEU A 67 10.03 -16.09 -5.47
C LEU A 67 8.61 -15.64 -5.82
N ASN A 68 8.40 -14.33 -5.85
CA ASN A 68 7.16 -13.71 -6.31
C ASN A 68 7.42 -12.86 -7.56
N LEU A 69 6.71 -13.20 -8.64
CA LEU A 69 6.75 -12.52 -9.93
C LEU A 69 5.35 -12.06 -10.35
N ALA A 70 4.50 -11.73 -9.38
CA ALA A 70 3.15 -11.20 -9.58
C ALA A 70 2.31 -11.99 -10.61
N GLY A 71 2.48 -13.32 -10.67
CA GLY A 71 1.75 -14.20 -11.59
C GLY A 71 2.34 -14.36 -12.99
N HIS A 72 3.50 -13.78 -13.30
CA HIS A 72 4.19 -13.98 -14.59
C HIS A 72 4.72 -15.40 -14.77
N CYS A 73 4.97 -16.12 -13.69
CA CYS A 73 5.26 -17.55 -13.70
C CYS A 73 4.99 -18.17 -12.32
N ASP A 74 4.98 -19.51 -12.28
CA ASP A 74 4.95 -20.28 -11.04
C ASP A 74 6.29 -21.02 -10.85
N PRO A 75 7.11 -20.64 -9.86
CA PRO A 75 8.40 -21.27 -9.61
C PRO A 75 8.27 -22.72 -9.11
N SER A 76 7.11 -23.12 -8.57
CA SER A 76 6.91 -24.46 -8.01
C SER A 76 6.73 -25.54 -9.08
N THR A 77 6.34 -25.17 -10.30
CA THR A 77 6.01 -26.09 -11.41
C THR A 77 7.08 -26.13 -12.50
N LYS A 78 8.30 -25.63 -12.23
CA LYS A 78 9.34 -25.34 -13.25
C LYS A 78 8.86 -24.33 -14.32
N GLY A 79 7.85 -23.54 -14.01
CA GLY A 79 7.12 -22.67 -14.94
C GLY A 79 7.82 -21.35 -15.29
N CYS A 80 8.99 -21.04 -14.72
CA CYS A 80 9.68 -19.77 -14.93
C CYS A 80 10.84 -19.83 -15.95
N THR A 81 10.96 -20.91 -16.73
CA THR A 81 12.03 -21.07 -17.73
C THR A 81 11.93 -20.06 -18.89
N GLU A 82 10.73 -19.61 -19.24
CA GLU A 82 10.53 -18.55 -20.23
C GLU A 82 11.14 -17.23 -19.79
N ILE A 83 11.00 -16.88 -18.51
CA ILE A 83 11.65 -15.70 -17.92
C ILE A 83 13.17 -15.85 -17.98
N GLY A 84 13.70 -17.07 -17.82
CA GLY A 84 15.12 -17.34 -18.06
C GLY A 84 15.60 -16.96 -19.46
N ARG A 85 14.77 -17.20 -20.50
CA ARG A 85 15.05 -16.78 -21.87
C ARG A 85 14.99 -15.26 -22.02
N ASP A 86 14.00 -14.62 -21.40
CA ASP A 86 13.85 -13.16 -21.41
C ASP A 86 15.02 -12.45 -20.72
N ILE A 87 15.47 -12.96 -19.57
CA ILE A 87 16.66 -12.46 -18.85
C ILE A 87 17.86 -12.43 -19.80
N LYS A 88 18.14 -13.56 -20.48
CA LYS A 88 19.26 -13.65 -21.41
C LYS A 88 19.11 -12.66 -22.57
N ASN A 89 17.89 -12.49 -23.08
CA ASN A 89 17.60 -11.51 -24.12
C ASN A 89 17.94 -10.08 -23.66
N CYS A 90 17.44 -9.65 -22.49
CA CYS A 90 17.78 -8.36 -21.90
C CYS A 90 19.29 -8.17 -21.74
N GLN A 91 19.99 -9.19 -21.24
CA GLN A 91 21.45 -9.16 -21.06
C GLN A 91 22.20 -9.00 -22.38
N THR A 92 21.72 -9.61 -23.48
CA THR A 92 22.33 -9.42 -24.82
C THR A 92 22.20 -7.98 -25.34
N GLN A 93 21.23 -7.22 -24.82
CA GLN A 93 21.05 -5.80 -25.11
C GLN A 93 21.90 -4.89 -24.19
N GLY A 94 22.74 -5.47 -23.33
CA GLY A 94 23.59 -4.73 -22.38
C GLY A 94 22.87 -4.28 -21.11
N ILE A 95 21.62 -4.71 -20.90
CA ILE A 95 20.83 -4.40 -19.71
C ILE A 95 21.22 -5.35 -18.57
N LYS A 96 21.54 -4.78 -17.40
CA LYS A 96 21.84 -5.60 -16.22
C LYS A 96 20.54 -6.05 -15.57
N VAL A 97 20.38 -7.35 -15.39
CA VAL A 97 19.19 -7.95 -14.78
C VAL A 97 19.54 -8.50 -13.40
N MET A 98 18.89 -7.98 -12.37
CA MET A 98 19.17 -8.29 -10.96
C MET A 98 17.94 -8.85 -10.28
N LEU A 99 18.12 -9.74 -9.30
CA LEU A 99 17.03 -10.23 -8.46
C LEU A 99 16.85 -9.32 -7.25
N SER A 100 15.64 -8.81 -7.01
CA SER A 100 15.38 -8.12 -5.74
C SER A 100 15.03 -9.11 -4.63
N ILE A 101 15.62 -8.91 -3.46
CA ILE A 101 15.29 -9.60 -2.23
C ILE A 101 14.56 -8.64 -1.30
N GLY A 102 13.50 -9.13 -0.67
CA GLY A 102 12.66 -8.35 0.24
C GLY A 102 11.39 -7.81 -0.41
N GLY A 103 11.24 -6.49 -0.46
CA GLY A 103 10.05 -5.74 -0.85
C GLY A 103 9.13 -5.43 0.32
N GLY A 104 7.94 -4.86 0.04
CA GLY A 104 6.94 -4.49 1.05
C GLY A 104 6.33 -5.63 1.89
N SER A 105 6.80 -6.87 1.71
CA SER A 105 6.59 -7.98 2.65
C SER A 105 7.50 -7.78 3.88
N THR A 106 7.10 -8.24 5.06
CA THR A 106 8.00 -8.26 6.24
C THR A 106 8.35 -9.67 6.68
N ASN A 107 8.12 -10.67 5.83
CA ASN A 107 8.33 -12.09 6.17
C ASN A 107 9.73 -12.60 5.81
N TYR A 108 10.75 -11.77 6.06
CA TYR A 108 12.15 -12.13 5.94
C TYR A 108 12.90 -11.58 7.13
N SER A 109 13.83 -12.36 7.69
CA SER A 109 14.68 -11.91 8.80
C SER A 109 15.91 -12.80 8.87
N LEU A 110 17.09 -12.19 8.89
CA LEU A 110 18.34 -12.89 9.11
C LEU A 110 18.59 -12.97 10.61
N THR A 111 18.63 -14.18 11.18
CA THR A 111 18.73 -14.35 12.64
C THR A 111 20.14 -14.69 13.13
N SER A 112 21.07 -14.99 12.22
CA SER A 112 22.46 -15.26 12.55
C SER A 112 23.40 -15.03 11.37
N ILE A 113 24.71 -15.04 11.65
CA ILE A 113 25.75 -15.03 10.61
C ILE A 113 25.63 -16.25 9.69
N GLU A 114 25.31 -17.42 10.25
CA GLU A 114 25.16 -18.64 9.47
C GLU A 114 23.92 -18.59 8.58
N ASP A 115 22.83 -18.00 9.06
CA ASP A 115 21.62 -17.78 8.28
C ASP A 115 21.88 -16.83 7.08
N ALA A 116 22.65 -15.75 7.30
CA ALA A 116 23.12 -14.87 6.23
C ALA A 116 24.02 -15.61 5.21
N LYS A 117 24.88 -16.52 5.68
CA LYS A 117 25.72 -17.34 4.80
C LYS A 117 24.90 -18.34 3.99
N ASN A 118 23.92 -19.00 4.62
CA ASN A 118 23.01 -19.92 3.96
C ASN A 118 22.18 -19.21 2.89
N MET A 119 21.69 -18.01 3.18
CA MET A 119 20.99 -17.19 2.19
C MET A 119 21.92 -16.80 1.01
N SER A 120 23.17 -16.41 1.28
CA SER A 120 24.16 -16.16 0.22
C SER A 120 24.38 -17.39 -0.68
N ASN A 121 24.56 -18.56 -0.07
CA ASN A 121 24.75 -19.82 -0.81
C ASN A 121 23.51 -20.17 -1.65
N TYR A 122 22.32 -19.97 -1.10
CA TYR A 122 21.07 -20.19 -1.82
C TYR A 122 20.96 -19.28 -3.07
N LEU A 123 21.26 -18.00 -2.92
CA LEU A 123 21.28 -17.03 -4.03
C LEU A 123 22.32 -17.42 -5.08
N TRP A 124 23.51 -17.84 -4.63
CA TRP A 124 24.57 -18.32 -5.50
C TRP A 124 24.13 -19.51 -6.36
N GLU A 125 23.60 -20.55 -5.71
CA GLU A 125 23.24 -21.82 -6.35
C GLU A 125 22.03 -21.70 -7.29
N ASN A 126 21.05 -20.87 -6.94
CA ASN A 126 19.77 -20.83 -7.66
C ASN A 126 19.62 -19.69 -8.68
N PHE A 127 20.38 -18.60 -8.54
CA PHE A 127 20.19 -17.39 -9.36
C PHE A 127 21.48 -16.83 -9.96
N LEU A 128 22.61 -17.00 -9.29
CA LEU A 128 23.92 -16.52 -9.75
C LEU A 128 24.70 -17.69 -10.37
N GLY A 129 26.01 -17.77 -10.12
CA GLY A 129 26.93 -18.66 -10.85
C GLY A 129 26.98 -20.12 -10.39
N GLY A 130 26.20 -20.52 -9.38
CA GLY A 130 26.11 -21.94 -8.98
C GLY A 130 25.24 -22.78 -9.92
N SER A 131 25.01 -24.05 -9.56
CA SER A 131 24.54 -25.07 -10.51
C SER A 131 23.42 -25.97 -9.99
N SER A 132 22.60 -25.46 -9.06
CA SER A 132 21.42 -26.17 -8.56
C SER A 132 20.56 -26.76 -9.69
N SER A 133 20.10 -28.00 -9.52
CA SER A 133 19.16 -28.63 -10.46
C SER A 133 17.75 -28.02 -10.40
N SER A 134 17.49 -27.17 -9.41
CA SER A 134 16.17 -26.60 -9.11
C SER A 134 16.11 -25.09 -9.38
N ARG A 135 17.00 -24.56 -10.22
CA ARG A 135 17.02 -23.14 -10.58
C ARG A 135 15.67 -22.68 -11.16
N PRO A 136 15.02 -21.66 -10.58
CA PRO A 136 13.72 -21.20 -11.05
C PRO A 136 13.72 -20.74 -12.51
N PHE A 137 14.78 -20.03 -12.92
CA PHE A 137 14.92 -19.49 -14.29
C PHE A 137 15.70 -20.42 -15.22
N GLY A 138 15.75 -21.71 -14.91
CA GLY A 138 16.57 -22.67 -15.65
C GLY A 138 18.05 -22.30 -15.60
N ASP A 139 18.70 -22.27 -16.77
CA ASP A 139 20.13 -21.99 -16.91
C ASP A 139 20.48 -20.50 -17.01
N ALA A 140 19.51 -19.60 -16.83
CA ALA A 140 19.77 -18.16 -16.78
C ALA A 140 20.54 -17.77 -15.51
N VAL A 141 21.52 -16.89 -15.67
CA VAL A 141 22.39 -16.38 -14.59
C VAL A 141 22.22 -14.87 -14.51
N LEU A 142 21.78 -14.38 -13.35
CA LEU A 142 21.56 -12.96 -13.12
C LEU A 142 22.88 -12.19 -12.92
N ASP A 143 22.84 -10.89 -13.18
CA ASP A 143 23.99 -10.00 -13.05
C ASP A 143 24.25 -9.62 -11.59
N GLY A 144 23.22 -9.65 -10.74
CA GLY A 144 23.34 -9.16 -9.38
C GLY A 144 22.13 -9.40 -8.50
N ILE A 145 22.26 -8.93 -7.25
CA ILE A 145 21.24 -8.98 -6.23
C ILE A 145 20.96 -7.57 -5.74
N ASP A 146 19.68 -7.25 -5.69
CA ASP A 146 19.14 -5.99 -5.22
C ASP A 146 18.51 -6.16 -3.83
N PHE A 147 18.84 -5.26 -2.90
CA PHE A 147 18.41 -5.33 -1.51
C PHE A 147 17.31 -4.30 -1.26
N ASP A 148 16.06 -4.76 -1.23
CA ASP A 148 14.88 -3.99 -0.88
C ASP A 148 14.35 -4.43 0.49
N ILE A 149 15.07 -4.08 1.55
CA ILE A 149 14.82 -4.59 2.91
C ILE A 149 14.08 -3.52 3.72
N ASP A 150 12.77 -3.66 3.82
CA ASP A 150 11.89 -2.73 4.54
C ASP A 150 11.57 -3.18 5.99
N GLY A 151 11.98 -4.39 6.38
CA GLY A 151 11.75 -4.95 7.72
C GLY A 151 12.70 -6.08 8.09
N GLY A 152 12.39 -6.81 9.17
CA GLY A 152 13.16 -8.00 9.58
C GLY A 152 14.41 -7.74 10.42
N GLY A 153 14.75 -6.47 10.67
CA GLY A 153 15.93 -6.04 11.41
C GLY A 153 17.18 -5.90 10.53
N SER A 154 18.08 -4.98 10.89
CA SER A 154 19.33 -4.72 10.14
C SER A 154 20.49 -5.65 10.54
N SER A 155 20.24 -6.54 11.52
CA SER A 155 21.21 -7.51 12.00
C SER A 155 21.58 -8.48 10.88
N TYR A 156 22.88 -8.64 10.63
CA TYR A 156 23.47 -9.58 9.65
C TYR A 156 23.28 -9.26 8.16
N THR A 157 22.55 -8.21 7.76
CA THR A 157 22.46 -7.78 6.33
C THR A 157 23.84 -7.39 5.77
N ALA A 158 24.70 -6.79 6.60
CA ALA A 158 26.10 -6.53 6.26
C ALA A 158 26.93 -7.83 6.05
N ASN A 159 26.63 -8.90 6.79
CA ASN A 159 27.25 -10.21 6.59
C ASN A 159 26.79 -10.83 5.27
N LEU A 160 25.48 -10.83 4.99
CA LEU A 160 24.93 -11.28 3.71
C LEU A 160 25.59 -10.55 2.54
N THR A 161 25.72 -9.22 2.63
CA THR A 161 26.39 -8.38 1.61
C THR A 161 27.82 -8.86 1.34
N ARG A 162 28.61 -9.10 2.40
CA ARG A 162 30.00 -9.60 2.27
C ARG A 162 30.05 -11.01 1.68
N TYR A 163 29.16 -11.90 2.11
CA TYR A 163 29.13 -13.27 1.60
C TYR A 163 28.76 -13.31 0.11
N ILE A 164 27.75 -12.57 -0.34
CA ILE A 164 27.40 -12.51 -1.77
C ILE A 164 28.59 -11.95 -2.56
N LYS A 165 29.21 -10.85 -2.09
CA LYS A 165 30.36 -10.26 -2.79
C LYS A 165 31.57 -11.19 -2.81
N SER A 166 31.75 -12.08 -1.82
CA SER A 166 32.85 -13.04 -1.79
C SER A 166 32.84 -14.04 -2.95
N HIS A 167 31.66 -14.33 -3.53
CA HIS A 167 31.53 -15.13 -4.74
C HIS A 167 32.04 -14.41 -6.00
N SER A 168 32.31 -13.09 -5.92
CA SER A 168 32.72 -12.29 -7.08
C SER A 168 34.09 -12.65 -7.65
N SER A 169 34.88 -13.45 -6.92
CA SER A 169 36.15 -14.01 -7.39
C SER A 169 35.99 -14.93 -8.62
N THR A 170 34.81 -15.53 -8.79
CA THR A 170 34.50 -16.44 -9.90
C THR A 170 33.79 -15.74 -11.05
N ARG A 171 32.93 -14.76 -10.75
CA ARG A 171 32.16 -13.96 -11.71
C ARG A 171 31.82 -12.63 -11.08
N LYS A 172 31.89 -11.53 -11.82
CA LYS A 172 31.45 -10.22 -11.31
C LYS A 172 29.97 -10.27 -10.93
N ILE A 173 29.66 -9.99 -9.66
CA ILE A 173 28.29 -9.85 -9.14
C ILE A 173 28.07 -8.39 -8.77
N TYR A 174 27.03 -7.78 -9.35
CA TYR A 174 26.58 -6.45 -8.98
C TYR A 174 25.71 -6.52 -7.73
N LEU A 175 25.89 -5.57 -6.83
CA LEU A 175 25.02 -5.40 -5.67
C LEU A 175 24.32 -4.05 -5.77
N SER A 176 23.02 -4.05 -5.51
CA SER A 176 22.27 -2.82 -5.35
C SER A 176 21.43 -2.79 -4.09
N ALA A 177 21.08 -1.59 -3.65
CA ALA A 177 20.27 -1.35 -2.46
C ALA A 177 19.18 -0.34 -2.76
N ALA A 178 17.98 -0.58 -2.22
CA ALA A 178 16.80 0.26 -2.33
C ALA A 178 16.43 0.87 -0.96
N PRO A 179 17.26 1.74 -0.37
CA PRO A 179 16.94 2.34 0.92
C PRO A 179 15.79 3.35 0.84
N GLN A 180 15.09 3.50 1.96
CA GLN A 180 14.18 4.62 2.19
C GLN A 180 14.99 5.91 2.33
N CYS A 181 14.40 7.03 1.93
CA CYS A 181 15.09 8.32 1.94
C CYS A 181 15.59 8.83 3.32
N PRO A 182 14.94 8.54 4.47
CA PRO A 182 15.50 8.91 5.77
C PRO A 182 16.91 8.33 5.98
N PHE A 183 17.86 9.19 6.36
CA PHE A 183 19.26 8.81 6.54
C PHE A 183 19.67 8.78 8.02
N PRO A 184 20.40 7.73 8.48
CA PRO A 184 20.67 6.50 7.75
C PRO A 184 19.41 5.65 7.60
N ASP A 185 19.36 4.82 6.57
CA ASP A 185 18.28 3.84 6.42
C ASP A 185 18.31 2.85 7.60
N ALA A 186 17.16 2.61 8.22
CA ALA A 186 17.05 1.83 9.44
C ALA A 186 17.37 0.33 9.24
N ASN A 187 17.17 -0.21 8.04
CA ASN A 187 17.30 -1.63 7.74
C ASN A 187 18.58 -1.93 6.95
N LEU A 188 18.98 -1.03 6.05
CA LEU A 188 20.10 -1.19 5.13
C LEU A 188 21.35 -0.41 5.54
N GLY A 189 21.29 0.46 6.56
CA GLY A 189 22.44 1.29 6.98
C GLY A 189 23.73 0.48 7.21
N SER A 190 23.64 -0.64 7.95
CA SER A 190 24.79 -1.51 8.24
C SER A 190 25.38 -2.17 6.98
N ALA A 191 24.53 -2.50 6.02
CA ALA A 191 24.93 -3.09 4.74
C ALA A 191 25.59 -2.05 3.84
N LEU A 192 24.98 -0.86 3.72
CA LEU A 192 25.52 0.27 2.96
C LEU A 192 26.88 0.71 3.50
N ASP A 193 27.07 0.63 4.82
CA ASP A 193 28.32 0.94 5.50
C ASP A 193 29.51 0.06 5.09
N THR A 194 29.26 -1.09 4.45
CA THR A 194 30.30 -1.95 3.89
C THR A 194 30.99 -1.35 2.66
N GLY A 195 30.33 -0.41 1.95
CA GLY A 195 30.83 0.16 0.70
C GLY A 195 30.86 -0.81 -0.49
N LEU A 196 30.17 -1.95 -0.41
CA LEU A 196 30.22 -3.01 -1.41
C LEU A 196 29.12 -2.90 -2.50
N PHE A 197 28.17 -1.98 -2.33
CA PHE A 197 27.10 -1.75 -3.30
C PHE A 197 27.60 -0.99 -4.52
N ASP A 198 27.26 -1.47 -5.70
CA ASP A 198 27.57 -0.85 -6.99
C ASP A 198 26.56 0.26 -7.32
N TYR A 199 25.29 0.07 -6.93
CA TYR A 199 24.20 1.01 -7.18
C TYR A 199 23.32 1.17 -5.94
N VAL A 200 22.86 2.40 -5.65
CA VAL A 200 21.97 2.69 -4.53
C VAL A 200 20.82 3.55 -5.03
N TRP A 201 19.61 3.01 -5.02
CA TRP A 201 18.40 3.68 -5.50
C TRP A 201 17.55 4.14 -4.31
N VAL A 202 17.76 5.39 -3.89
CA VAL A 202 17.10 5.94 -2.70
C VAL A 202 15.66 6.34 -3.03
N GLN A 203 14.69 5.87 -2.25
CA GLN A 203 13.28 6.16 -2.47
C GLN A 203 12.88 7.57 -1.98
N PHE A 204 12.84 8.55 -2.88
CA PHE A 204 12.51 9.95 -2.57
C PHE A 204 11.01 10.28 -2.63
N TYR A 205 10.16 9.27 -2.46
CA TYR A 205 8.71 9.41 -2.39
C TYR A 205 8.12 8.58 -1.24
N ASN A 206 6.94 8.95 -0.74
CA ASN A 206 6.32 8.39 0.47
C ASN A 206 7.19 8.50 1.74
N ASN A 207 8.14 9.44 1.77
CA ASN A 207 9.14 9.58 2.83
C ASN A 207 9.27 11.04 3.32
N PRO A 208 8.22 11.65 3.89
CA PRO A 208 8.34 12.99 4.45
C PRO A 208 9.25 12.99 5.69
N PRO A 209 10.07 14.04 5.92
CA PRO A 209 10.12 15.29 5.17
C PRO A 209 11.18 15.32 4.06
N CYS A 210 11.79 14.18 3.71
CA CYS A 210 12.93 14.13 2.81
C CYS A 210 12.54 13.90 1.34
N ASP A 211 11.27 13.56 1.11
CA ASP A 211 10.66 13.51 -0.21
C ASP A 211 10.48 14.90 -0.87
N TYR A 212 10.25 14.89 -2.18
CA TYR A 212 10.03 16.13 -2.93
C TYR A 212 8.65 16.75 -2.60
N THR A 213 8.64 18.06 -2.33
CA THR A 213 7.40 18.85 -2.31
C THR A 213 7.62 20.16 -3.05
N GLN A 214 6.58 20.67 -3.73
CA GLN A 214 6.66 21.97 -4.42
C GLN A 214 7.02 23.11 -3.47
N GLU A 215 6.54 23.05 -2.23
CA GLU A 215 6.76 24.06 -1.20
C GLU A 215 8.16 23.97 -0.56
N ASN A 216 8.86 22.84 -0.67
CA ASN A 216 10.11 22.63 0.07
C ASN A 216 11.16 21.79 -0.68
N PHE A 217 11.64 22.32 -1.81
CA PHE A 217 12.75 21.75 -2.58
C PHE A 217 14.07 21.67 -1.78
N ASN A 218 14.29 22.57 -0.82
CA ASN A 218 15.52 22.60 -0.04
C ASN A 218 15.67 21.39 0.88
N ASN A 219 14.57 20.86 1.42
CA ASN A 219 14.60 19.62 2.21
C ASN A 219 15.03 18.42 1.37
N PHE A 220 14.43 18.26 0.18
CA PHE A 220 14.83 17.24 -0.79
C PHE A 220 16.33 17.36 -1.11
N LEU A 221 16.80 18.57 -1.45
CA LEU A 221 18.21 18.78 -1.81
C LEU A 221 19.15 18.51 -0.62
N LYS A 222 18.74 18.86 0.60
CA LYS A 222 19.50 18.55 1.82
C LYS A 222 19.62 17.04 2.04
N ALA A 223 18.53 16.30 1.87
CA ALA A 223 18.52 14.84 1.98
C ALA A 223 19.35 14.18 0.87
N TRP A 224 19.23 14.65 -0.38
CA TRP A 224 20.07 14.22 -1.48
C TRP A 224 21.56 14.42 -1.18
N ASN A 225 21.95 15.62 -0.76
CA ASN A 225 23.34 15.94 -0.44
C ASN A 225 23.87 15.11 0.75
N GLN A 226 23.00 14.77 1.71
CA GLN A 226 23.36 13.88 2.82
C GLN A 226 23.68 12.46 2.31
N TRP A 227 22.86 11.90 1.42
CA TRP A 227 23.13 10.62 0.77
C TRP A 227 24.38 10.67 -0.10
N ASP A 228 24.51 11.69 -0.94
CA ASP A 228 25.63 11.88 -1.85
C ASP A 228 26.97 11.96 -1.11
N SER A 229 27.05 12.77 -0.06
CA SER A 229 28.27 12.90 0.74
C SER A 229 28.59 11.65 1.56
N SER A 230 27.58 10.97 2.10
CA SER A 230 27.78 9.84 3.04
C SER A 230 28.00 8.48 2.35
N LEU A 231 27.60 8.33 1.09
CA LEU A 231 27.71 7.04 0.40
C LEU A 231 29.18 6.64 0.20
N LYS A 232 29.57 5.48 0.73
CA LYS A 232 30.97 5.00 0.74
C LYS A 232 31.44 4.42 -0.60
N GLY A 233 30.52 3.91 -1.41
CA GLY A 233 30.82 3.27 -2.70
C GLY A 233 29.58 3.17 -3.58
N GLY A 234 29.81 3.01 -4.89
CA GLY A 234 28.74 2.87 -5.87
C GLY A 234 28.19 4.19 -6.41
N LYS A 235 27.15 4.07 -7.24
CA LYS A 235 26.42 5.18 -7.86
C LYS A 235 25.07 5.39 -7.19
N LEU A 236 24.72 6.64 -6.93
CA LEU A 236 23.48 7.08 -6.30
C LEU A 236 22.42 7.39 -7.36
N PHE A 237 21.28 6.75 -7.27
CA PHE A 237 20.13 6.92 -8.15
C PHE A 237 18.98 7.60 -7.40
N LEU A 238 18.30 8.50 -8.11
CA LEU A 238 17.07 9.13 -7.64
C LEU A 238 15.88 8.18 -7.86
N GLY A 239 15.40 7.54 -6.78
CA GLY A 239 14.25 6.64 -6.80
C GLY A 239 12.92 7.40 -6.79
N LEU A 240 12.10 7.19 -7.82
CA LEU A 240 10.85 7.91 -8.07
C LEU A 240 9.68 6.96 -8.35
N ALA A 241 8.49 7.44 -8.02
CA ALA A 241 7.26 6.87 -8.52
C ALA A 241 7.04 7.32 -9.98
N ALA A 242 6.85 6.37 -10.89
CA ALA A 242 6.65 6.66 -12.31
C ALA A 242 5.27 7.27 -12.62
N GLY A 243 4.33 7.28 -11.69
CA GLY A 243 2.98 7.84 -11.88
C GLY A 243 2.48 8.62 -10.66
N PRO A 244 1.60 9.60 -10.84
CA PRO A 244 1.08 10.42 -9.74
C PRO A 244 0.26 9.60 -8.73
N ASP A 245 -0.38 8.52 -9.17
CA ASP A 245 -1.17 7.62 -8.30
C ASP A 245 -0.30 6.57 -7.59
N ALA A 246 0.97 6.42 -7.98
CA ALA A 246 1.90 5.47 -7.40
C ALA A 246 2.63 6.03 -6.15
N ALA A 247 2.41 7.31 -5.83
CA ALA A 247 2.95 7.96 -4.63
C ALA A 247 1.84 8.70 -3.86
N VAL A 248 1.80 8.50 -2.55
CA VAL A 248 0.96 9.25 -1.61
C VAL A 248 1.55 10.65 -1.36
N THR A 249 2.88 10.73 -1.24
CA THR A 249 3.64 11.98 -1.14
C THR A 249 4.93 11.87 -1.96
N GLY A 250 5.56 12.99 -2.33
CA GLY A 250 6.86 12.94 -3.00
C GLY A 250 6.82 12.67 -4.50
N TYR A 251 5.64 12.64 -5.14
CA TYR A 251 5.59 12.52 -6.61
C TYR A 251 6.30 13.71 -7.26
N VAL A 252 7.22 13.40 -8.17
CA VAL A 252 7.94 14.39 -8.97
C VAL A 252 7.36 14.38 -10.38
N PRO A 253 6.71 15.45 -10.83
CA PRO A 253 6.34 15.60 -12.25
C PRO A 253 7.57 15.57 -13.16
N ALA A 254 7.48 14.93 -14.32
CA ALA A 254 8.63 14.73 -15.21
C ALA A 254 9.23 16.06 -15.71
N ASP A 255 8.40 17.08 -15.94
CA ASP A 255 8.84 18.44 -16.29
C ASP A 255 9.64 19.10 -15.16
N VAL A 256 9.22 18.90 -13.91
CA VAL A 256 9.96 19.37 -12.72
C VAL A 256 11.26 18.62 -12.54
N LEU A 257 11.27 17.30 -12.77
CA LEU A 257 12.49 16.48 -12.74
C LEU A 257 13.54 17.09 -13.68
N MET A 258 13.17 17.30 -14.95
CA MET A 258 14.10 17.79 -15.97
C MET A 258 14.49 19.26 -15.78
N SER A 259 13.55 20.11 -15.40
CA SER A 259 13.78 21.57 -15.34
C SER A 259 14.43 22.05 -14.04
N LYS A 260 14.29 21.29 -12.94
CA LYS A 260 14.70 21.74 -11.60
C LYS A 260 15.56 20.73 -10.84
N ILE A 261 15.17 19.46 -10.79
CA ILE A 261 15.84 18.48 -9.92
C ILE A 261 17.15 18.02 -10.53
N LEU A 262 17.13 17.50 -11.76
CA LEU A 262 18.34 16.97 -12.40
C LEU A 262 19.45 18.01 -12.53
N PRO A 263 19.19 19.27 -12.95
CA PRO A 263 20.23 20.31 -12.95
C PRO A 263 20.91 20.53 -11.60
N ALA A 264 20.21 20.25 -10.49
CA ALA A 264 20.75 20.42 -9.15
C ALA A 264 21.57 19.22 -8.65
N ILE A 265 21.32 18.00 -9.15
CA ILE A 265 21.92 16.77 -8.60
C ILE A 265 22.85 16.04 -9.58
N SER A 266 22.68 16.23 -10.89
CA SER A 266 23.36 15.42 -11.92
C SER A 266 24.86 15.70 -12.03
N ASN A 267 25.33 16.84 -11.52
CA ASN A 267 26.74 17.21 -11.54
C ASN A 267 27.59 16.43 -10.51
N SER A 268 26.95 15.70 -9.58
CA SER A 268 27.69 14.85 -8.66
C SER A 268 28.38 13.70 -9.40
N SER A 269 29.64 13.44 -9.08
CA SER A 269 30.37 12.28 -9.60
C SER A 269 29.78 10.94 -9.13
N LYS A 270 28.98 10.93 -8.05
CA LYS A 270 28.27 9.75 -7.56
C LYS A 270 26.90 9.59 -8.20
N TYR A 271 26.35 10.61 -8.85
CA TYR A 271 25.07 10.48 -9.54
C TYR A 271 25.13 9.38 -10.61
N GLY A 272 24.15 8.47 -10.56
CA GLY A 272 24.04 7.28 -11.40
C GLY A 272 22.92 7.34 -12.43
N GLY A 273 21.84 8.07 -12.11
CA GLY A 273 20.65 8.15 -12.94
C GLY A 273 19.36 8.20 -12.11
N VAL A 274 18.26 7.77 -12.74
CA VAL A 274 16.92 7.69 -12.13
C VAL A 274 16.50 6.24 -12.02
N MET A 275 15.81 5.91 -10.94
CA MET A 275 15.22 4.60 -10.72
C MET A 275 13.71 4.74 -10.60
N LEU A 276 12.98 3.89 -11.31
CA LEU A 276 11.52 3.87 -11.33
C LEU A 276 11.03 2.58 -10.65
N TRP A 277 10.17 2.73 -9.63
CA TRP A 277 9.68 1.58 -8.83
C TRP A 277 8.63 0.71 -9.52
N SER A 278 8.13 1.03 -10.72
CA SER A 278 7.12 0.20 -11.39
C SER A 278 7.12 0.36 -12.91
N SER A 279 7.41 -0.74 -13.62
CA SER A 279 7.31 -0.79 -15.09
C SER A 279 5.87 -0.64 -15.58
N HIS A 280 4.89 -1.11 -14.81
CA HIS A 280 3.47 -0.92 -15.13
C HIS A 280 3.09 0.57 -15.16
N GLU A 281 3.49 1.32 -14.14
CA GLU A 281 3.21 2.75 -14.02
C GLU A 281 4.00 3.57 -15.03
N ASP A 282 5.23 3.18 -15.33
CA ASP A 282 6.01 3.83 -16.38
C ASP A 282 5.39 3.62 -17.77
N LYS A 283 4.87 2.43 -18.04
CA LYS A 283 4.17 2.11 -19.29
C LYS A 283 2.88 2.93 -19.46
N SER A 284 2.16 3.20 -18.37
CA SER A 284 0.91 3.97 -18.41
C SER A 284 1.16 5.48 -18.50
N SER A 285 2.14 6.00 -17.76
CA SER A 285 2.45 7.42 -17.68
C SER A 285 3.37 7.93 -18.79
N GLY A 286 4.19 7.05 -19.37
CA GLY A 286 5.24 7.42 -20.30
C GLY A 286 6.43 8.15 -19.67
N TYR A 287 6.61 8.05 -18.34
CA TYR A 287 7.58 8.85 -17.57
C TYR A 287 9.03 8.73 -18.11
N SER A 288 9.51 7.52 -18.34
CA SER A 288 10.83 7.24 -18.93
C SER A 288 10.98 7.79 -20.35
N THR A 289 9.91 7.72 -21.15
CA THR A 289 9.88 8.31 -22.50
C THR A 289 10.08 9.81 -22.43
N TYR A 290 9.47 10.46 -21.44
CA TYR A 290 9.63 11.89 -21.22
C TYR A 290 11.09 12.23 -20.91
N ILE A 291 11.71 11.52 -19.94
CA ILE A 291 13.13 11.69 -19.58
C ILE A 291 14.03 11.58 -20.81
N GLN A 292 13.87 10.52 -21.61
CA GLN A 292 14.69 10.29 -22.80
C GLN A 292 14.42 11.30 -23.93
N SER A 293 13.16 11.65 -24.18
CA SER A 293 12.79 12.62 -25.23
C SER A 293 13.35 14.02 -24.94
N PHE A 294 13.37 14.41 -23.66
CA PHE A 294 13.97 15.67 -23.23
C PHE A 294 15.49 15.69 -23.47
N GLN A 295 16.16 14.54 -23.34
CA GLN A 295 17.59 14.40 -23.65
C GLN A 295 17.89 14.42 -25.15
N LEU A 296 17.02 13.81 -25.98
CA LEU A 296 17.14 13.86 -27.44
C LEU A 296 16.93 15.29 -27.99
N ASN A 297 16.08 16.09 -27.35
CA ASN A 297 15.97 17.53 -27.65
C ASN A 297 17.16 18.36 -27.14
N LYS A 298 18.03 17.79 -26.31
CA LYS A 298 19.32 18.37 -25.91
C LYS A 298 20.41 18.08 -26.95
N THR A 299 20.26 17.05 -27.79
CA THR A 299 21.20 16.66 -28.86
C THR A 299 20.89 17.28 -30.23
N SER A 300 19.77 17.98 -30.41
CA SER A 300 19.70 19.02 -31.45
C SER A 300 20.63 20.16 -31.05
N LYS A 301 21.78 20.27 -31.74
CA LYS A 301 22.79 21.34 -31.59
C LYS A 301 22.15 22.65 -31.15
N PRO A 302 22.56 23.27 -30.01
CA PRO A 302 22.23 24.66 -29.79
C PRO A 302 22.93 25.44 -30.91
N LEU A 303 22.14 26.07 -31.79
CA LEU A 303 22.65 26.77 -32.97
C LEU A 303 23.49 28.02 -32.60
N CYS A 304 23.56 28.37 -31.32
CA CYS A 304 24.37 29.46 -30.77
C CYS A 304 25.27 28.90 -29.65
N THR A 305 26.49 28.51 -29.99
CA THR A 305 27.52 28.18 -29.01
C THR A 305 28.15 29.46 -28.46
N GLN A 306 28.17 29.59 -27.14
CA GLN A 306 28.91 30.66 -26.46
C GLN A 306 30.41 30.46 -26.73
N GLN A 307 31.05 31.43 -27.41
CA GLN A 307 32.51 31.52 -27.42
C GLN A 307 32.99 32.03 -26.05
N SER A 308 34.28 31.86 -25.72
CA SER A 308 34.85 32.42 -24.49
C SER A 308 34.48 33.90 -24.37
N LEU A 309 33.86 34.31 -23.25
CA LEU A 309 33.42 35.70 -23.05
C LEU A 309 34.58 36.66 -23.36
N PRO A 310 34.37 37.68 -24.22
CA PRO A 310 35.42 38.65 -24.48
C PRO A 310 35.73 39.41 -23.18
N SER A 311 37.01 39.73 -22.96
CA SER A 311 37.52 40.35 -21.72
C SER A 311 36.76 41.62 -21.31
N CYS A 312 36.18 42.31 -22.29
CA CYS A 312 35.36 43.51 -22.13
C CYS A 312 34.00 43.27 -21.44
N LYS A 313 33.57 42.02 -21.27
CA LYS A 313 32.30 41.62 -20.65
C LYS A 313 32.48 40.79 -19.37
N SER A 314 33.73 40.52 -18.96
CA SER A 314 34.03 39.91 -17.66
C SER A 314 33.73 40.90 -16.53
N GLY A 315 32.50 40.86 -16.00
CA GLY A 315 32.04 41.69 -14.90
C GLY A 315 30.89 42.67 -15.21
N ASP A 316 30.32 42.64 -16.42
CA ASP A 316 29.07 43.36 -16.73
C ASP A 316 27.89 42.58 -16.11
N GLY A 317 26.98 43.28 -15.43
CA GLY A 317 25.76 42.69 -14.85
C GLY A 317 24.82 42.09 -15.90
N ASP A 318 23.90 41.23 -15.45
CA ASP A 318 22.88 40.61 -16.31
C ASP A 318 21.98 41.66 -16.99
N PHE A 319 21.36 41.28 -18.11
CA PHE A 319 20.37 42.13 -18.78
C PHE A 319 19.05 42.13 -18.01
N VAL A 320 18.43 43.30 -17.90
CA VAL A 320 17.12 43.49 -17.26
C VAL A 320 16.07 43.72 -18.34
N GLU A 321 14.97 42.97 -18.27
CA GLU A 321 13.83 43.17 -19.18
C GLU A 321 13.06 44.44 -18.80
N LEU A 322 12.89 45.35 -19.77
CA LEU A 322 12.16 46.60 -19.61
C LEU A 322 11.21 46.80 -20.79
N VAL A 323 10.06 47.41 -20.54
CA VAL A 323 9.04 47.69 -21.56
C VAL A 323 9.16 49.14 -22.03
N GLY A 324 9.50 49.33 -23.30
CA GLY A 324 9.75 50.65 -23.87
C GLY A 324 10.40 50.61 -25.24
N ASN A 325 11.13 51.67 -25.59
CA ASN A 325 11.83 51.84 -26.85
C ASN A 325 13.28 52.24 -26.62
N MET A 326 14.17 51.92 -27.56
CA MET A 326 15.53 52.44 -27.58
C MET A 326 15.59 53.72 -28.41
N SER A 327 16.49 54.65 -28.03
CA SER A 327 16.66 55.93 -28.72
C SER A 327 17.24 55.83 -30.13
N THR A 328 17.70 54.63 -30.52
CA THR A 328 18.29 54.33 -31.82
C THR A 328 17.59 53.12 -32.45
N VAL A 329 17.67 53.02 -33.79
CA VAL A 329 17.10 51.87 -34.51
C VAL A 329 17.92 50.61 -34.22
N GLY A 330 17.24 49.51 -33.91
CA GLY A 330 17.88 48.22 -33.63
C GLY A 330 18.58 47.66 -34.86
N ILE A 331 19.80 47.16 -34.67
CA ILE A 331 20.56 46.47 -35.72
C ILE A 331 20.01 45.05 -35.80
N LYS A 332 19.34 44.73 -36.91
CA LYS A 332 18.87 43.37 -37.16
C LYS A 332 20.07 42.46 -37.47
N VAL A 333 20.21 41.41 -36.68
CA VAL A 333 21.31 40.44 -36.80
C VAL A 333 20.85 39.17 -37.51
N TYR A 334 19.60 38.74 -37.28
CA TYR A 334 19.00 37.55 -37.88
C TYR A 334 17.51 37.78 -38.12
N GLU A 335 16.97 37.41 -39.27
CA GLU A 335 15.56 37.65 -39.63
C GLU A 335 14.66 36.38 -39.59
N ASP A 336 15.22 35.17 -39.50
CA ASP A 336 14.46 33.90 -39.55
C ASP A 336 14.22 33.21 -38.18
N ASN A 337 13.31 32.22 -38.18
CA ASN A 337 12.60 31.46 -37.10
C ASN A 337 13.37 30.95 -35.85
N ASN A 338 14.60 31.36 -35.59
CA ASN A 338 15.41 30.83 -34.48
C ASN A 338 15.39 31.80 -33.28
N GLY A 339 14.82 31.31 -32.16
CA GLY A 339 14.32 32.11 -31.06
C GLY A 339 15.33 32.93 -30.23
N THR A 340 14.77 33.80 -29.37
CA THR A 340 15.41 34.78 -28.45
C THR A 340 16.69 34.35 -27.72
N ASN A 341 16.90 33.05 -27.45
CA ASN A 341 18.09 32.54 -26.75
C ASN A 341 19.42 32.85 -27.46
N CYS A 342 19.40 33.09 -28.77
CA CYS A 342 20.60 33.49 -29.52
C CYS A 342 20.94 34.98 -29.39
N CYS A 343 19.96 35.85 -29.14
CA CYS A 343 20.20 37.30 -29.08
C CYS A 343 21.07 37.71 -27.91
N GLU A 344 20.85 37.09 -26.76
CA GLU A 344 21.65 37.34 -25.58
C GLU A 344 23.10 36.94 -25.83
N ILE A 345 23.35 35.79 -26.46
CA ILE A 345 24.69 35.31 -26.79
C ILE A 345 25.37 36.25 -27.80
N VAL A 346 24.66 36.69 -28.83
CA VAL A 346 25.15 37.68 -29.81
C VAL A 346 25.53 38.98 -29.11
N CYS A 347 24.70 39.46 -28.19
CA CYS A 347 24.96 40.70 -27.44
C CYS A 347 26.13 40.52 -26.45
N LYS A 348 26.21 39.40 -25.73
CA LYS A 348 27.32 39.07 -24.82
C LYS A 348 28.65 38.89 -25.53
N ASN A 349 28.65 38.47 -26.80
CA ASN A 349 29.86 38.37 -27.62
C ASN A 349 30.27 39.69 -28.30
N ASN A 350 29.46 40.74 -28.19
CA ASN A 350 29.75 42.05 -28.77
C ASN A 350 30.02 43.08 -27.66
N CYS A 351 31.28 43.51 -27.52
CA CYS A 351 31.71 44.50 -26.51
C CYS A 351 30.98 45.84 -26.58
N SER A 352 30.35 46.14 -27.73
CA SER A 352 29.61 47.36 -27.95
C SER A 352 28.12 47.19 -27.70
N CYS A 353 27.60 45.98 -27.47
CA CYS A 353 26.18 45.77 -27.26
C CYS A 353 25.74 46.17 -25.84
N GLU A 354 24.63 46.90 -25.76
CA GLU A 354 24.02 47.39 -24.52
C GLU A 354 22.56 46.94 -24.34
N ALA A 355 21.87 46.52 -25.41
CA ALA A 355 20.52 45.94 -25.30
C ALA A 355 20.21 45.00 -26.46
N TYR A 356 19.22 44.12 -26.30
CA TYR A 356 18.70 43.25 -27.37
C TYR A 356 17.20 42.97 -27.23
N ALA A 357 16.58 42.53 -28.32
CA ALA A 357 15.17 42.11 -28.36
C ALA A 357 14.92 41.18 -29.57
N PRO A 358 13.86 40.37 -29.57
CA PRO A 358 13.42 39.70 -30.79
C PRO A 358 12.91 40.72 -31.83
N ILE A 359 12.87 40.31 -33.10
CA ILE A 359 12.23 41.10 -34.17
C ILE A 359 10.72 40.85 -34.16
N ASN A 360 10.30 39.61 -33.92
CA ASN A 360 8.90 39.22 -33.77
C ASN A 360 8.63 38.82 -32.30
N HIS A 361 7.88 39.67 -31.60
CA HIS A 361 7.56 39.50 -30.19
C HIS A 361 6.44 38.48 -29.90
N ILE A 362 5.71 38.03 -30.93
CA ILE A 362 4.59 37.09 -30.75
C ILE A 362 5.12 35.65 -30.65
N ASN A 363 6.10 35.30 -31.48
CA ASN A 363 6.72 33.97 -31.51
C ASN A 363 8.19 33.97 -31.06
N ASN A 364 8.70 35.13 -30.59
CA ASN A 364 10.07 35.33 -30.13
C ASN A 364 11.15 34.98 -31.18
N THR A 365 10.90 35.30 -32.46
CA THR A 365 11.82 35.00 -33.57
C THR A 365 12.54 36.23 -34.12
N GLY A 366 13.69 35.99 -34.77
CA GLY A 366 14.57 37.05 -35.26
C GLY A 366 15.29 37.79 -34.12
N CYS A 367 16.36 38.51 -34.46
CA CYS A 367 17.20 39.18 -33.48
C CYS A 367 17.58 40.60 -33.87
N GLN A 368 17.40 41.54 -32.94
CA GLN A 368 17.94 42.88 -33.03
C GLN A 368 18.72 43.26 -31.77
N ILE A 369 19.80 44.01 -31.97
CA ILE A 369 20.67 44.50 -30.90
C ILE A 369 20.86 46.01 -30.98
N TRP A 370 21.19 46.63 -29.85
CA TRP A 370 21.57 48.03 -29.75
C TRP A 370 22.95 48.18 -29.13
N ILE A 371 23.69 49.16 -29.63
CA ILE A 371 25.09 49.39 -29.28
C ILE A 371 25.30 50.64 -28.41
N LYS A 372 26.52 50.79 -27.90
CA LYS A 372 26.99 51.89 -27.04
C LYS A 372 26.50 53.27 -27.49
N GLY A 373 25.89 53.98 -26.54
CA GLY A 373 25.36 55.34 -26.75
C GLY A 373 23.85 55.38 -27.00
N THR A 374 23.20 54.22 -27.00
CA THR A 374 21.73 54.12 -27.01
C THR A 374 21.15 54.45 -25.63
N LYS A 375 19.92 54.94 -25.58
CA LYS A 375 19.20 55.20 -24.32
C LYS A 375 17.87 54.49 -24.34
N PHE A 376 17.53 53.84 -23.24
CA PHE A 376 16.20 53.28 -23.05
C PHE A 376 15.20 54.38 -22.67
N VAL A 377 14.07 54.41 -23.36
CA VAL A 377 12.95 55.32 -23.11
C VAL A 377 11.74 54.47 -22.75
N ARG A 378 11.24 54.65 -21.53
CA ARG A 378 10.04 53.95 -21.08
C ARG A 378 8.83 54.44 -21.89
N ALA A 379 8.10 53.52 -22.51
CA ALA A 379 6.91 53.81 -23.29
C ALA A 379 5.76 52.91 -22.80
N PHE A 380 4.52 53.37 -22.98
CA PHE A 380 3.32 52.66 -22.54
C PHE A 380 2.30 52.63 -23.69
N GLY A 381 1.64 51.48 -23.90
CA GLY A 381 0.66 51.25 -24.98
C GLY A 381 1.09 50.18 -25.99
N ASP A 382 0.28 49.96 -27.03
CA ASP A 382 0.40 48.84 -27.99
C ASP A 382 1.69 48.84 -28.83
N LEU A 383 2.49 49.91 -28.77
CA LEU A 383 3.77 50.07 -29.45
C LEU A 383 4.99 49.88 -28.53
N ALA A 384 4.78 49.59 -27.24
CA ALA A 384 5.86 49.36 -26.29
C ALA A 384 6.25 47.88 -26.28
N LEU A 385 7.55 47.61 -26.47
CA LEU A 385 8.06 46.25 -26.65
C LEU A 385 8.96 45.85 -25.47
N PRO A 386 9.02 44.56 -25.10
CA PRO A 386 9.99 44.07 -24.13
C PRO A 386 11.40 44.10 -24.74
N ILE A 387 12.32 44.79 -24.08
CA ILE A 387 13.72 44.98 -24.47
C ILE A 387 14.60 44.60 -23.28
N TYR A 388 15.61 43.77 -23.52
CA TYR A 388 16.60 43.38 -22.52
C TYR A 388 17.75 44.38 -22.53
N VAL A 389 17.88 45.18 -21.48
CA VAL A 389 18.82 46.30 -21.38
C VAL A 389 19.89 46.00 -20.32
N SER A 390 21.15 46.30 -20.64
CA SER A 390 22.27 46.15 -19.71
C SER A 390 22.05 47.00 -18.45
N ASP A 391 22.28 46.43 -17.26
CA ASP A 391 22.14 47.13 -15.97
C ASP A 391 23.00 48.40 -15.88
N THR A 392 24.09 48.46 -16.65
CA THR A 392 24.96 49.66 -16.78
C THR A 392 24.26 50.88 -17.38
N LEU A 393 23.15 50.71 -18.10
CA LEU A 393 22.35 51.81 -18.66
C LEU A 393 21.29 52.36 -17.68
N LEU A 394 21.10 51.74 -16.52
CA LEU A 394 20.09 52.17 -15.56
C LEU A 394 20.65 53.21 -14.57
N PRO A 395 19.92 54.29 -14.28
CA PRO A 395 20.36 55.28 -13.31
C PRO A 395 20.47 54.65 -11.92
N LYS A 396 21.67 54.66 -11.34
CA LYS A 396 21.88 54.24 -9.95
C LYS A 396 21.30 55.30 -9.01
N GLU A 397 20.13 55.02 -8.42
CA GLU A 397 19.61 55.85 -7.33
C GLU A 397 20.53 55.75 -6.11
N HIS A 398 21.09 56.88 -5.68
CA HIS A 398 21.72 56.99 -4.37
C HIS A 398 20.65 56.93 -3.26
N LYS A 399 20.40 55.74 -2.73
CA LYS A 399 19.67 55.58 -1.46
C LYS A 399 20.66 55.60 -0.31
N GLY A 400 20.66 56.73 0.40
CA GLY A 400 21.30 56.85 1.70
C GLY A 400 20.86 55.72 2.63
N ASN A 401 21.84 55.09 3.26
CA ASN A 401 21.69 53.85 4.00
C ASN A 401 20.79 54.04 5.25
N ARG A 402 19.49 53.75 5.11
CA ARG A 402 18.52 53.61 6.23
C ARG A 402 18.10 52.14 6.37
N TRP A 403 19.06 51.22 6.34
CA TRP A 403 18.86 49.77 6.48
C TRP A 403 17.98 49.37 7.69
N TRP A 404 17.98 50.18 8.76
CA TRP A 404 17.17 49.96 9.95
C TRP A 404 15.65 50.05 9.69
N ILE A 405 15.20 50.82 8.69
CA ILE A 405 13.77 50.87 8.31
C ILE A 405 13.35 49.54 7.65
N TRP A 406 14.19 48.97 6.80
CA TRP A 406 13.94 47.67 6.17
C TRP A 406 14.01 46.51 7.17
N LEU A 407 14.79 46.64 8.25
CA LEU A 407 14.72 45.70 9.37
C LEU A 407 13.38 45.77 10.10
N ILE A 408 12.85 46.96 10.39
CA ILE A 408 11.55 47.11 11.06
C ILE A 408 10.41 46.64 10.16
N VAL A 409 10.44 46.99 8.87
CA VAL A 409 9.44 46.53 7.89
C VAL A 409 9.56 45.03 7.65
N GLY A 410 10.78 44.49 7.60
CA GLY A 410 11.04 43.06 7.43
C GLY A 410 10.55 42.22 8.62
N VAL A 411 10.82 42.69 9.85
CA VAL A 411 10.32 42.03 11.07
C VAL A 411 8.80 42.16 11.17
N GLY A 412 8.23 43.33 10.87
CA GLY A 412 6.78 43.54 10.84
C GLY A 412 6.07 42.68 9.79
N ALA A 413 6.63 42.58 8.58
CA ALA A 413 6.11 41.74 7.50
C ALA A 413 6.26 40.25 7.81
N ALA A 414 7.37 39.82 8.42
CA ALA A 414 7.57 38.43 8.85
C ALA A 414 6.58 38.04 9.95
N LEU A 415 6.33 38.93 10.92
CA LEU A 415 5.32 38.72 11.95
C LEU A 415 3.91 38.69 11.35
N ALA A 416 3.58 39.60 10.43
CA ALA A 416 2.30 39.61 9.74
C ALA A 416 2.10 38.34 8.89
N MET A 417 3.12 37.90 8.16
CA MET A 417 3.10 36.65 7.38
C MET A 417 2.97 35.42 8.27
N ALA A 418 3.65 35.39 9.42
CA ALA A 418 3.50 34.31 10.39
C ALA A 418 2.08 34.28 10.99
N VAL A 419 1.49 35.44 11.29
CA VAL A 419 0.10 35.54 11.76
C VAL A 419 -0.86 35.09 10.66
N ILE A 420 -0.71 35.57 9.44
CA ILE A 420 -1.51 35.16 8.27
C ILE A 420 -1.39 33.65 8.05
N PHE A 421 -0.16 33.10 8.00
CA PHE A 421 0.07 31.68 7.83
C PHE A 421 -0.60 30.86 8.94
N ASN A 422 -0.49 31.27 10.20
CA ASN A 422 -1.15 30.59 11.32
C ASN A 422 -2.69 30.70 11.25
N LEU A 423 -3.24 31.80 10.71
CA LEU A 423 -4.68 31.96 10.47
C LEU A 423 -5.18 31.12 9.28
N PHE A 424 -4.37 30.94 8.22
CA PHE A 424 -4.72 30.15 7.02
C PHE A 424 -4.41 28.65 7.14
N ARG A 425 -3.47 28.25 8.00
CA ARG A 425 -3.13 26.85 8.30
C ARG A 425 -4.33 25.96 8.66
N PRO A 426 -5.30 26.37 9.51
CA PRO A 426 -6.48 25.57 9.77
C PRO A 426 -7.42 25.45 8.56
N LEU A 427 -7.49 26.47 7.70
CA LEU A 427 -8.29 26.44 6.47
C LEU A 427 -7.70 25.47 5.44
N LEU A 428 -6.38 25.50 5.25
CA LEU A 428 -5.66 24.57 4.37
C LEU A 428 -5.77 23.12 4.88
N LYS A 429 -5.64 22.89 6.19
CA LYS A 429 -5.88 21.56 6.80
C LYS A 429 -7.32 21.08 6.57
N LYS A 430 -8.32 21.95 6.74
CA LYS A 430 -9.74 21.62 6.47
C LYS A 430 -9.98 21.29 5.00
N TYR A 431 -9.37 22.04 4.08
CA TYR A 431 -9.47 21.81 2.64
C TYR A 431 -8.85 20.47 2.23
N LYS A 432 -7.60 20.19 2.62
CA LYS A 432 -6.92 18.91 2.34
C LYS A 432 -7.72 17.72 2.87
N ALA A 433 -8.20 17.80 4.12
CA ALA A 433 -9.03 16.77 4.71
C ALA A 433 -10.38 16.57 3.99
N LYS A 434 -10.93 17.61 3.34
CA LYS A 434 -12.16 17.50 2.54
C LYS A 434 -11.90 16.77 1.22
N VAL A 435 -10.79 17.05 0.56
CA VAL A 435 -10.39 16.39 -0.70
C VAL A 435 -10.12 14.90 -0.48
N GLU A 436 -9.35 14.54 0.56
CA GLU A 436 -9.06 13.14 0.91
C GLU A 436 -10.33 12.32 1.20
N ARG A 437 -11.30 12.92 1.91
CA ARG A 437 -12.61 12.27 2.16
C ARG A 437 -13.33 11.97 0.87
N LYS A 438 -13.38 12.93 -0.05
CA LYS A 438 -14.08 12.77 -1.33
C LYS A 438 -13.45 11.65 -2.16
N LYS A 439 -12.11 11.59 -2.22
CA LYS A 439 -11.37 10.51 -2.88
C LYS A 439 -11.65 9.13 -2.26
N MET A 440 -11.66 9.02 -0.93
CA MET A 440 -11.96 7.75 -0.25
C MET A 440 -13.41 7.29 -0.49
N GLN A 441 -14.36 8.23 -0.43
CA GLN A 441 -15.76 7.96 -0.74
C GLN A 441 -15.93 7.49 -2.18
N GLU A 442 -15.31 8.18 -3.15
CA GLU A 442 -15.33 7.82 -4.57
C GLU A 442 -14.68 6.45 -4.81
N LYS A 443 -13.57 6.13 -4.13
CA LYS A 443 -12.92 4.82 -4.24
C LYS A 443 -13.81 3.67 -3.74
N ILE A 444 -14.43 3.82 -2.57
CA ILE A 444 -15.37 2.80 -2.05
C ILE A 444 -16.58 2.66 -2.98
N LEU A 445 -17.12 3.78 -3.47
CA LEU A 445 -18.28 3.78 -4.37
C LEU A 445 -17.95 3.13 -5.73
N HIS A 446 -16.77 3.41 -6.27
CA HIS A 446 -16.25 2.78 -7.48
C HIS A 446 -16.11 1.25 -7.28
N ASP A 447 -15.52 0.83 -6.16
CA ASP A 447 -15.33 -0.58 -5.84
C ASP A 447 -16.64 -1.35 -5.59
N ILE A 448 -17.70 -0.65 -5.15
CA ILE A 448 -19.06 -1.20 -4.98
C ILE A 448 -19.76 -1.37 -6.35
N GLY A 449 -19.35 -0.63 -7.37
CA GLY A 449 -19.86 -0.73 -8.73
C GLY A 449 -20.93 0.30 -9.05
N GLY A 450 -20.54 1.58 -9.12
CA GLY A 450 -21.10 2.65 -9.98
C GLY A 450 -22.59 3.04 -9.93
N ASN A 451 -23.48 2.23 -9.36
CA ASN A 451 -24.94 2.40 -9.39
C ASN A 451 -25.56 2.74 -8.03
N ALA A 452 -24.75 2.95 -6.97
CA ALA A 452 -25.27 3.47 -5.72
C ALA A 452 -25.68 4.94 -5.93
N LEU A 453 -26.99 5.20 -5.86
CA LEU A 453 -27.54 6.52 -6.03
C LEU A 453 -27.02 7.42 -4.91
N LEU A 454 -26.41 8.54 -5.27
CA LEU A 454 -25.91 9.52 -4.33
C LEU A 454 -27.10 10.33 -3.77
N SER A 455 -27.95 9.73 -2.93
CA SER A 455 -28.87 10.49 -2.09
C SER A 455 -28.07 11.11 -0.95
N ILE A 456 -27.34 12.20 -1.22
CA ILE A 456 -26.88 13.04 -0.13
C ILE A 456 -28.15 13.63 0.50
N VAL A 457 -28.60 13.05 1.61
CA VAL A 457 -29.72 13.58 2.41
C VAL A 457 -29.27 14.88 3.07
N HIS A 458 -29.17 15.95 2.28
CA HIS A 458 -29.40 17.28 2.81
C HIS A 458 -30.90 17.37 3.03
N GLY A 459 -31.32 17.59 4.27
CA GLY A 459 -32.73 17.79 4.61
C GLY A 459 -33.36 18.86 3.71
N LYS A 460 -34.02 18.41 2.64
CA LYS A 460 -35.05 19.08 1.85
C LYS A 460 -35.59 18.07 0.83
N THR A 461 -36.79 17.62 1.14
CA THR A 461 -37.76 16.92 0.29
C THR A 461 -37.61 17.21 -1.21
N LYS A 462 -37.32 16.16 -2.00
CA LYS A 462 -37.89 15.97 -3.35
C LYS A 462 -37.88 14.48 -3.71
N LYS A 463 -39.04 13.84 -3.54
CA LYS A 463 -39.36 12.54 -4.17
C LYS A 463 -39.33 12.74 -5.70
N SER A 464 -38.37 12.15 -6.38
CA SER A 464 -38.52 11.81 -7.79
C SER A 464 -38.79 10.30 -7.88
N LYS A 465 -40.05 9.96 -8.16
CA LYS A 465 -40.44 8.59 -8.50
C LYS A 465 -39.89 8.30 -9.90
N ASN A 466 -38.83 7.50 -9.99
CA ASN A 466 -38.60 6.68 -11.18
C ASN A 466 -38.74 5.21 -10.78
N LYS A 467 -39.87 4.62 -11.19
CA LYS A 467 -40.13 3.19 -11.12
C LYS A 467 -39.21 2.48 -12.12
N GLY A 468 -38.51 1.45 -11.67
CA GLY A 468 -38.01 0.39 -12.55
C GLY A 468 -36.49 0.29 -12.71
N LYS A 469 -35.75 0.08 -11.61
CA LYS A 469 -34.53 -0.74 -11.58
C LYS A 469 -34.18 -1.06 -10.13
N THR A 470 -34.23 -2.34 -9.77
CA THR A 470 -33.80 -2.85 -8.46
C THR A 470 -32.27 -2.85 -8.39
N SER A 471 -31.68 -1.66 -8.22
CA SER A 471 -30.28 -1.52 -7.80
C SER A 471 -30.23 -1.31 -6.28
N ILE A 472 -29.29 -2.01 -5.64
CA ILE A 472 -29.05 -1.97 -4.20
C ILE A 472 -28.50 -0.57 -3.87
N GLU A 473 -29.28 0.25 -3.18
CA GLU A 473 -28.86 1.58 -2.74
C GLU A 473 -28.19 1.48 -1.35
N VAL A 474 -26.87 1.59 -1.32
CA VAL A 474 -26.09 1.84 -0.10
C VAL A 474 -25.94 3.35 0.02
N GLU A 475 -26.41 3.95 1.12
CA GLU A 475 -26.42 5.39 1.30
C GLU A 475 -25.12 5.93 1.92
N ILE A 476 -24.77 7.18 1.58
CA ILE A 476 -23.68 7.91 2.24
C ILE A 476 -24.29 8.90 3.23
N PHE A 477 -24.16 8.59 4.52
CA PHE A 477 -24.67 9.44 5.59
C PHE A 477 -23.67 10.56 5.94
N THR A 478 -24.19 11.73 6.31
CA THR A 478 -23.38 12.77 6.95
C THR A 478 -23.18 12.42 8.42
N PHE A 479 -22.07 12.90 9.01
CA PHE A 479 -21.86 12.72 10.44
C PHE A 479 -22.98 13.36 11.25
N GLU A 480 -23.47 14.52 10.83
CA GLU A 480 -24.54 15.25 11.51
C GLU A 480 -25.85 14.45 11.57
N THR A 481 -26.20 13.73 10.51
CA THR A 481 -27.36 12.83 10.50
C THR A 481 -27.19 11.68 11.50
N ILE A 482 -26.01 11.07 11.55
CA ILE A 482 -25.72 9.96 12.48
C ILE A 482 -25.64 10.44 13.93
N ASP A 483 -25.03 11.60 14.15
CA ASP A 483 -24.91 12.26 15.44
C ASP A 483 -26.30 12.56 16.02
N ALA A 484 -27.18 13.17 15.22
CA ALA A 484 -28.57 13.39 15.61
C ALA A 484 -29.33 12.07 15.86
N ALA A 485 -29.19 11.10 14.96
CA ALA A 485 -29.89 9.81 15.07
C ALA A 485 -29.49 9.03 16.33
N THR A 486 -28.23 9.14 16.76
CA THR A 486 -27.68 8.45 17.95
C THR A 486 -27.74 9.29 19.22
N ASN A 487 -28.33 10.50 19.16
CA ASN A 487 -28.31 11.47 20.25
C ASN A 487 -26.88 11.75 20.75
N ASN A 488 -26.00 12.18 19.85
CA ASN A 488 -24.57 12.44 20.07
C ASN A 488 -23.85 11.22 20.64
N PHE A 489 -24.07 10.03 20.05
CA PHE A 489 -23.49 8.76 20.50
C PHE A 489 -23.67 8.52 22.01
N SER A 490 -24.85 8.84 22.53
CA SER A 490 -25.16 8.70 23.96
C SER A 490 -24.91 7.28 24.43
N ASP A 491 -24.31 7.13 25.62
CA ASP A 491 -24.11 5.81 26.25
C ASP A 491 -25.43 5.08 26.49
N ALA A 492 -26.55 5.81 26.65
CA ALA A 492 -27.89 5.22 26.75
C ALA A 492 -28.31 4.47 25.47
N ASN A 493 -27.74 4.86 24.32
CA ASN A 493 -27.97 4.22 23.03
C ASN A 493 -26.92 3.16 22.70
N LYS A 494 -25.91 2.94 23.55
CA LYS A 494 -24.85 1.97 23.29
C LYS A 494 -25.42 0.54 23.36
N LEU A 495 -25.30 -0.20 22.26
CA LEU A 495 -25.74 -1.59 22.14
C LEU A 495 -24.67 -2.57 22.61
N GLY A 496 -23.40 -2.22 22.41
CA GLY A 496 -22.24 -3.02 22.80
C GLY A 496 -20.93 -2.42 22.30
N GLU A 497 -19.81 -3.03 22.67
CA GLU A 497 -18.48 -2.66 22.20
C GLU A 497 -17.63 -3.92 22.05
N GLY A 498 -16.96 -4.05 20.90
CA GLY A 498 -16.02 -5.14 20.62
C GLY A 498 -14.67 -4.60 20.18
N GLY A 499 -13.78 -5.48 19.71
CA GLY A 499 -12.44 -5.11 19.25
C GLY A 499 -12.40 -4.08 18.10
N PHE A 500 -13.54 -3.86 17.44
CA PHE A 500 -13.69 -2.92 16.33
C PHE A 500 -14.32 -1.58 16.73
N GLY A 501 -14.69 -1.41 18.00
CA GLY A 501 -15.29 -0.18 18.53
C GLY A 501 -16.76 -0.31 18.94
N PRO A 502 -17.35 0.77 19.45
CA PRO A 502 -18.70 0.78 19.97
C PRO A 502 -19.78 0.77 18.88
N VAL A 503 -20.90 0.12 19.20
CA VAL A 503 -22.11 0.06 18.38
C VAL A 503 -23.24 0.77 19.12
N TYR A 504 -23.97 1.65 18.43
CA TYR A 504 -25.07 2.43 18.98
C TYR A 504 -26.38 2.15 18.25
N LYS A 505 -27.50 2.23 18.95
CA LYS A 505 -28.82 2.36 18.38
C LYS A 505 -29.01 3.80 17.91
N GLY A 506 -29.63 3.98 16.75
CA GLY A 506 -30.09 5.29 16.30
C GLY A 506 -31.46 5.21 15.67
N THR A 507 -32.10 6.37 15.55
CA THR A 507 -33.37 6.53 14.84
C THR A 507 -33.21 7.64 13.82
N LEU A 508 -33.35 7.31 12.53
CA LEU A 508 -33.30 8.27 11.43
C LEU A 508 -34.56 9.15 11.42
N SER A 509 -34.51 10.25 10.67
CA SER A 509 -35.62 11.23 10.60
C SER A 509 -36.93 10.66 10.05
N ASP A 510 -36.85 9.57 9.29
CA ASP A 510 -37.98 8.82 8.76
C ASP A 510 -38.49 7.72 9.72
N GLN A 511 -38.04 7.75 10.98
CA GLN A 511 -38.34 6.77 12.04
C GLN A 511 -37.71 5.39 11.83
N GLN A 512 -36.82 5.21 10.85
CA GLN A 512 -36.10 3.96 10.68
C GLN A 512 -35.09 3.76 11.82
N GLU A 513 -35.20 2.65 12.54
CA GLU A 513 -34.20 2.24 13.54
C GLU A 513 -32.97 1.64 12.86
N ILE A 514 -31.80 2.08 13.30
CA ILE A 514 -30.50 1.71 12.74
C ILE A 514 -29.51 1.28 13.83
N ALA A 515 -28.55 0.44 13.44
CA ALA A 515 -27.37 0.13 14.24
C ALA A 515 -26.15 0.82 13.64
N VAL A 516 -25.43 1.58 14.46
CA VAL A 516 -24.32 2.46 14.06
C VAL A 516 -23.03 1.92 14.67
N LYS A 517 -22.21 1.24 13.86
CA LYS A 517 -20.89 0.73 14.27
C LYS A 517 -19.86 1.83 14.01
N ARG A 518 -19.36 2.45 15.07
CA ARG A 518 -18.34 3.51 15.01
C ARG A 518 -16.98 2.90 15.30
N LEU A 519 -16.06 3.01 14.35
CA LEU A 519 -14.75 2.40 14.50
C LEU A 519 -13.87 3.17 15.46
N SER A 520 -13.07 2.42 16.23
CA SER A 520 -12.09 3.00 17.15
C SER A 520 -10.99 3.76 16.38
N LYS A 521 -10.55 4.89 16.95
CA LYS A 521 -9.53 5.78 16.36
C LYS A 521 -8.09 5.27 16.52
N SER A 522 -7.87 4.20 17.29
CA SER A 522 -6.54 3.82 17.80
C SER A 522 -5.81 2.72 17.02
N SER A 523 -6.33 2.18 15.91
CA SER A 523 -5.65 1.10 15.18
C SER A 523 -5.65 1.30 13.66
N GLY A 524 -4.47 1.14 13.02
CA GLY A 524 -4.34 1.07 11.55
C GLY A 524 -5.09 -0.13 10.95
N GLN A 525 -5.37 -1.15 11.77
CA GLN A 525 -6.15 -2.32 11.42
C GLN A 525 -7.63 -2.02 11.16
N GLY A 526 -8.23 -1.10 11.94
CA GLY A 526 -9.65 -0.79 11.84
C GLY A 526 -10.06 -0.18 10.49
N LEU A 527 -9.15 0.50 9.78
CA LEU A 527 -9.45 1.04 8.43
C LEU A 527 -9.53 -0.05 7.36
N ILE A 528 -8.71 -1.11 7.49
CA ILE A 528 -8.72 -2.24 6.55
C ILE A 528 -10.03 -3.02 6.71
N GLU A 529 -10.40 -3.31 7.95
CA GLU A 529 -11.63 -4.03 8.30
C GLU A 529 -12.88 -3.23 7.90
N PHE A 530 -12.90 -1.91 8.17
CA PHE A 530 -13.96 -1.02 7.68
C PHE A 530 -14.18 -1.15 6.18
N THR A 531 -13.09 -1.03 5.43
CA THR A 531 -13.12 -1.00 3.97
C THR A 531 -13.56 -2.36 3.44
N ASN A 532 -13.10 -3.44 4.07
CA ASN A 532 -13.48 -4.80 3.73
C ASN A 532 -14.97 -5.05 3.99
N GLU A 533 -15.44 -4.71 5.19
CA GLU A 533 -16.82 -4.88 5.63
C GLU A 533 -17.77 -4.05 4.75
N ALA A 534 -17.47 -2.77 4.50
CA ALA A 534 -18.25 -1.91 3.62
C ALA A 534 -18.38 -2.49 2.19
N LYS A 535 -17.26 -2.95 1.62
CA LYS A 535 -17.22 -3.49 0.24
C LYS A 535 -17.98 -4.81 0.11
N LEU A 536 -17.85 -5.70 1.08
CA LEU A 536 -18.51 -7.00 1.09
C LEU A 536 -20.01 -6.83 1.32
N MET A 537 -20.40 -6.13 2.38
CA MET A 537 -21.80 -6.01 2.77
C MET A 537 -22.63 -5.17 1.79
N ALA A 538 -22.00 -4.29 1.02
CA ALA A 538 -22.65 -3.63 -0.11
C ALA A 538 -23.02 -4.58 -1.26
N LYS A 539 -22.31 -5.70 -1.43
CA LYS A 539 -22.48 -6.66 -2.53
C LYS A 539 -23.24 -7.93 -2.14
N LEU A 540 -23.24 -8.27 -0.85
CA LEU A 540 -23.87 -9.48 -0.32
C LEU A 540 -25.32 -9.18 0.06
N GLN A 541 -26.23 -10.01 -0.40
CA GLN A 541 -27.66 -9.90 -0.10
C GLN A 541 -28.26 -11.27 0.14
N HIS A 542 -28.71 -11.48 1.37
CA HIS A 542 -29.36 -12.71 1.78
C HIS A 542 -30.17 -12.47 3.05
N ILE A 543 -31.26 -13.21 3.23
CA ILE A 543 -32.15 -13.06 4.40
C ILE A 543 -31.43 -13.33 5.74
N ASN A 544 -30.46 -14.24 5.74
CA ASN A 544 -29.65 -14.60 6.90
C ASN A 544 -28.31 -13.84 7.02
N LEU A 545 -28.17 -12.70 6.33
CA LEU A 545 -27.06 -11.77 6.51
C LEU A 545 -27.61 -10.42 6.99
N VAL A 546 -26.85 -9.71 7.83
CA VAL A 546 -27.21 -8.35 8.24
C VAL A 546 -27.08 -7.42 7.04
N LYS A 547 -28.09 -6.60 6.77
CA LYS A 547 -28.10 -5.65 5.68
C LYS A 547 -27.35 -4.36 6.05
N LEU A 548 -26.33 -4.02 5.26
CA LEU A 548 -25.73 -2.68 5.29
C LEU A 548 -26.69 -1.68 4.64
N LEU A 549 -27.05 -0.62 5.36
CA LEU A 549 -27.86 0.48 4.85
C LEU A 549 -26.98 1.58 4.26
N GLY A 550 -25.81 1.82 4.85
CA GLY A 550 -24.90 2.85 4.39
C GLY A 550 -23.65 3.01 5.23
N PHE A 551 -22.88 4.05 4.94
CA PHE A 551 -21.67 4.37 5.70
C PHE A 551 -21.45 5.89 5.77
N CYS A 552 -20.66 6.32 6.77
CA CYS A 552 -20.22 7.70 6.92
C CYS A 552 -18.69 7.75 7.04
N ILE A 553 -18.08 8.64 6.24
CA ILE A 553 -16.64 8.92 6.21
C ILE A 553 -16.48 10.43 6.32
N GLN A 554 -16.31 10.92 7.54
CA GLN A 554 -16.19 12.36 7.81
C GLN A 554 -15.11 12.62 8.85
N ARG A 555 -14.07 13.39 8.49
CA ARG A 555 -12.88 13.61 9.33
C ARG A 555 -12.20 12.27 9.65
N GLU A 556 -12.00 11.96 10.92
CA GLU A 556 -11.47 10.69 11.43
C GLU A 556 -12.58 9.65 11.67
N GLU A 557 -13.85 10.04 11.51
CA GLU A 557 -14.97 9.14 11.76
C GLU A 557 -15.13 8.18 10.59
N ARG A 558 -15.23 6.90 10.92
CA ARG A 558 -15.52 5.80 10.01
C ARG A 558 -16.64 5.00 10.64
N ILE A 559 -17.81 5.04 10.00
CA ILE A 559 -19.05 4.56 10.59
C ILE A 559 -19.78 3.69 9.56
N LEU A 560 -20.21 2.50 9.98
CA LEU A 560 -21.09 1.62 9.22
C LEU A 560 -22.49 1.69 9.81
N VAL A 561 -23.51 1.74 8.95
CA VAL A 561 -24.92 1.84 9.32
C VAL A 561 -25.64 0.60 8.83
N TYR A 562 -26.18 -0.17 9.76
CA TYR A 562 -26.89 -1.42 9.54
C TYR A 562 -28.36 -1.30 9.92
N GLU A 563 -29.17 -2.24 9.42
CA GLU A 563 -30.48 -2.48 10.01
C GLU A 563 -30.35 -2.85 11.50
N TYR A 564 -31.26 -2.33 12.33
CA TYR A 564 -31.26 -2.64 13.76
C TYR A 564 -31.80 -4.04 14.04
N MET A 565 -31.10 -4.78 14.90
CA MET A 565 -31.47 -6.12 15.35
C MET A 565 -32.03 -6.05 16.77
N SER A 566 -33.36 -6.09 16.89
CA SER A 566 -34.07 -5.86 18.17
C SER A 566 -33.81 -6.94 19.21
N ASN A 567 -33.52 -8.18 18.78
CA ASN A 567 -33.23 -9.31 19.65
C ASN A 567 -31.72 -9.56 19.78
N LYS A 568 -30.87 -8.53 19.63
CA LYS A 568 -29.42 -8.59 19.92
C LYS A 568 -28.73 -9.81 19.26
N SER A 569 -27.72 -10.37 19.93
CA SER A 569 -26.92 -11.51 19.47
C SER A 569 -27.34 -12.83 20.12
N LEU A 570 -27.01 -13.95 19.49
CA LEU A 570 -27.37 -15.29 19.96
C LEU A 570 -26.75 -15.61 21.33
N ASP A 571 -25.50 -15.20 21.57
CA ASP A 571 -24.80 -15.43 22.85
C ASP A 571 -25.51 -14.77 24.05
N PHE A 572 -26.20 -13.65 23.83
CA PHE A 572 -27.00 -12.94 24.84
C PHE A 572 -28.11 -13.81 25.44
N TYR A 573 -28.63 -14.76 24.67
CA TYR A 573 -29.63 -15.72 25.12
C TYR A 573 -28.99 -17.05 25.50
N LEU A 574 -28.08 -17.54 24.66
CA LEU A 574 -27.60 -18.93 24.72
C LEU A 574 -26.79 -19.23 25.99
N PHE A 575 -26.04 -18.25 26.51
CA PHE A 575 -25.16 -18.44 27.67
C PHE A 575 -25.69 -17.78 28.96
N ASP A 576 -26.87 -17.18 28.90
CA ASP A 576 -27.52 -16.57 30.06
C ASP A 576 -28.58 -17.51 30.62
N SER A 577 -28.40 -17.97 31.86
CA SER A 577 -29.29 -18.95 32.50
C SER A 577 -30.75 -18.53 32.58
N THR A 578 -31.05 -17.22 32.59
CA THR A 578 -32.43 -16.71 32.66
C THR A 578 -33.06 -16.58 31.28
N ARG A 579 -32.28 -16.20 30.26
CA ARG A 579 -32.76 -15.96 28.89
C ARG A 579 -32.74 -17.20 28.01
N LYS A 580 -31.95 -18.21 28.36
CA LYS A 580 -31.81 -19.46 27.58
C LYS A 580 -33.13 -20.16 27.29
N ASN A 581 -34.09 -20.06 28.21
CA ASN A 581 -35.45 -20.61 28.08
C ASN A 581 -36.28 -19.94 26.97
N MET A 582 -35.88 -18.76 26.49
CA MET A 582 -36.53 -18.08 25.37
C MET A 582 -36.20 -18.75 24.02
N LEU A 583 -35.11 -19.51 23.96
CA LEU A 583 -34.67 -20.31 22.82
C LEU A 583 -35.12 -21.76 22.96
N ASP A 584 -36.41 -22.01 22.71
CA ASP A 584 -36.92 -23.37 22.56
C ASP A 584 -36.24 -24.13 21.40
N TRP A 585 -36.46 -25.45 21.36
CA TRP A 585 -35.83 -26.31 20.35
C TRP A 585 -36.10 -25.85 18.93
N ARG A 586 -37.34 -25.48 18.61
CA ARG A 586 -37.74 -25.07 17.26
C ARG A 586 -37.02 -23.79 16.84
N LYS A 587 -36.89 -22.81 17.73
CA LYS A 587 -36.11 -21.59 17.48
C LYS A 587 -34.63 -21.92 17.26
N ARG A 588 -34.04 -22.80 18.07
CA ARG A 588 -32.63 -23.23 17.89
C ARG A 588 -32.43 -23.90 16.53
N LEU A 589 -33.34 -24.79 16.14
CA LEU A 589 -33.29 -25.48 14.84
C LEU A 589 -33.42 -24.48 13.68
N ASN A 590 -34.34 -23.51 13.77
CA ASN A 590 -34.46 -22.42 12.81
C ASN A 590 -33.18 -21.58 12.72
N ILE A 591 -32.56 -21.29 13.87
CA ILE A 591 -31.29 -20.55 13.94
C ILE A 591 -30.17 -21.34 13.26
N ILE A 592 -30.03 -22.64 13.56
CA ILE A 592 -29.05 -23.53 12.93
C ILE A 592 -29.24 -23.56 11.41
N GLY A 593 -30.48 -23.77 10.95
CA GLY A 593 -30.81 -23.79 9.54
C GLY A 593 -30.50 -22.47 8.84
N GLY A 594 -30.86 -21.34 9.45
CA GLY A 594 -30.60 -20.02 8.87
C GLY A 594 -29.10 -19.68 8.81
N ILE A 595 -28.31 -20.04 9.82
CA ILE A 595 -26.84 -19.89 9.77
C ILE A 595 -26.26 -20.74 8.63
N ALA A 596 -26.70 -22.00 8.50
CA ALA A 596 -26.22 -22.89 7.45
C ALA A 596 -26.55 -22.35 6.04
N GLN A 597 -27.76 -21.81 5.85
CA GLN A 597 -28.16 -21.16 4.60
C GLN A 597 -27.33 -19.89 4.31
N GLY A 598 -27.07 -19.07 5.33
CA GLY A 598 -26.21 -17.89 5.21
C GLY A 598 -24.79 -18.24 4.75
N LEU A 599 -24.16 -19.24 5.36
CA LEU A 599 -22.83 -19.71 4.95
C LEU A 599 -22.84 -20.37 3.56
N LEU A 600 -23.86 -21.17 3.24
CA LEU A 600 -24.02 -21.77 1.91
C LEU A 600 -24.10 -20.68 0.83
N TYR A 601 -24.84 -19.60 1.10
CA TYR A 601 -24.86 -18.44 0.23
C TYR A 601 -23.46 -17.87 0.03
N LEU A 602 -22.73 -17.55 1.10
CA LEU A 602 -21.37 -16.98 1.03
C LEU A 602 -20.36 -17.86 0.29
N HIS A 603 -20.45 -19.19 0.45
CA HIS A 603 -19.48 -20.12 -0.12
C HIS A 603 -19.77 -20.48 -1.58
N LYS A 604 -21.04 -20.45 -2.01
CA LYS A 604 -21.46 -21.02 -3.29
C LYS A 604 -22.34 -20.13 -4.15
N TYR A 605 -23.31 -19.43 -3.57
CA TYR A 605 -24.36 -18.74 -4.35
C TYR A 605 -24.18 -17.22 -4.44
N SER A 606 -23.28 -16.63 -3.66
CA SER A 606 -22.82 -15.27 -3.89
C SER A 606 -21.97 -15.19 -5.15
N ARG A 607 -21.97 -14.02 -5.80
CA ARG A 607 -21.15 -13.77 -7.00
C ARG A 607 -19.64 -13.84 -6.73
N LEU A 608 -19.26 -13.74 -5.46
CA LEU A 608 -17.92 -13.85 -4.94
C LEU A 608 -17.94 -14.99 -3.92
N LYS A 609 -16.93 -15.86 -3.93
CA LYS A 609 -16.77 -16.84 -2.84
C LYS A 609 -16.22 -16.10 -1.63
N VAL A 610 -16.94 -16.10 -0.51
CA VAL A 610 -16.58 -15.33 0.69
C VAL A 610 -16.38 -16.28 1.86
N ILE A 611 -15.21 -16.20 2.51
CA ILE A 611 -14.91 -16.94 3.75
C ILE A 611 -14.98 -15.96 4.92
N HIS A 612 -15.82 -16.24 5.91
CA HIS A 612 -16.13 -15.33 7.02
C HIS A 612 -14.97 -15.21 8.02
N ARG A 613 -14.38 -16.36 8.43
CA ARG A 613 -13.24 -16.52 9.36
C ARG A 613 -13.45 -16.11 10.82
N ASP A 614 -14.54 -15.42 11.16
CA ASP A 614 -14.89 -15.10 12.56
C ASP A 614 -16.34 -15.44 12.90
N LEU A 615 -16.78 -16.65 12.53
CA LEU A 615 -18.13 -17.12 12.86
C LEU A 615 -18.20 -17.59 14.32
N LYS A 616 -19.08 -17.00 15.12
CA LYS A 616 -19.29 -17.29 16.56
C LYS A 616 -20.66 -16.81 17.01
N ALA A 617 -21.12 -17.23 18.18
CA ALA A 617 -22.44 -16.89 18.70
C ALA A 617 -22.69 -15.37 18.82
N SER A 618 -21.67 -14.58 19.21
CA SER A 618 -21.80 -13.12 19.31
C SER A 618 -21.92 -12.40 17.95
N ASN A 619 -21.57 -13.08 16.85
CA ASN A 619 -21.68 -12.55 15.49
C ASN A 619 -22.95 -13.03 14.76
N ILE A 620 -23.82 -13.80 15.43
CA ILE A 620 -25.16 -14.13 14.95
C ILE A 620 -26.15 -13.19 15.63
N LEU A 621 -26.70 -12.24 14.89
CA LEU A 621 -27.74 -11.35 15.38
C LEU A 621 -29.13 -11.93 15.12
N LEU A 622 -30.11 -11.50 15.91
CA LEU A 622 -31.49 -11.96 15.83
C LEU A 622 -32.41 -10.78 15.52
N ASP A 623 -33.22 -10.93 14.47
CA ASP A 623 -34.25 -9.94 14.14
C ASP A 623 -35.46 -10.06 15.09
N HIS A 624 -36.47 -9.21 14.90
CA HIS A 624 -37.70 -9.18 15.70
C HIS A 624 -38.49 -10.49 15.75
N GLU A 625 -38.30 -11.39 14.78
CA GLU A 625 -38.93 -12.71 14.70
C GLU A 625 -38.02 -13.84 15.22
N MET A 626 -36.84 -13.50 15.76
CA MET A 626 -35.78 -14.44 16.19
C MET A 626 -35.11 -15.20 15.03
N ASN A 627 -35.16 -14.66 13.81
CA ASN A 627 -34.42 -15.24 12.68
C ASN A 627 -32.93 -14.83 12.75
N PRO A 628 -32.00 -15.73 12.41
CA PRO A 628 -30.57 -15.45 12.49
C PRO A 628 -30.07 -14.63 11.30
N LYS A 629 -29.17 -13.69 11.59
CA LYS A 629 -28.41 -12.91 10.62
C LYS A 629 -26.93 -12.89 10.98
N ILE A 630 -26.08 -13.38 10.07
CA ILE A 630 -24.63 -13.35 10.22
C ILE A 630 -24.14 -11.91 10.05
N SER A 631 -23.25 -11.48 10.95
CA SER A 631 -22.68 -10.14 11.02
C SER A 631 -21.16 -10.17 11.18
N ASP A 632 -20.53 -8.99 11.10
CA ASP A 632 -19.10 -8.75 11.32
C ASP A 632 -18.15 -9.35 10.27
N PHE A 633 -18.22 -8.79 9.06
CA PHE A 633 -17.42 -9.21 7.90
C PHE A 633 -16.05 -8.53 7.82
N GLY A 634 -15.60 -7.85 8.88
CA GLY A 634 -14.32 -7.14 8.91
C GLY A 634 -13.12 -8.06 8.57
N LEU A 635 -13.18 -9.31 9.03
CA LEU A 635 -12.14 -10.32 8.80
C LEU A 635 -12.39 -11.22 7.57
N ALA A 636 -13.47 -11.04 6.83
CA ALA A 636 -13.82 -11.92 5.72
C ALA A 636 -12.83 -11.80 4.53
N ARG A 637 -12.75 -12.86 3.71
CA ARG A 637 -11.86 -12.91 2.52
C ARG A 637 -12.65 -13.24 1.26
N ILE A 638 -12.30 -12.60 0.15
CA ILE A 638 -12.86 -12.86 -1.17
C ILE A 638 -11.94 -13.80 -1.92
N PHE A 639 -12.49 -14.92 -2.40
CA PHE A 639 -11.80 -15.90 -3.21
C PHE A 639 -12.30 -15.79 -4.65
N GLY A 640 -11.38 -15.94 -5.61
CA GLY A 640 -11.76 -16.19 -6.99
C GLY A 640 -12.55 -17.49 -7.08
N VAL A 641 -13.57 -17.56 -7.96
CA VAL A 641 -14.49 -18.73 -8.04
C VAL A 641 -13.73 -20.06 -8.18
N ARG A 642 -12.58 -20.06 -8.88
CA ARG A 642 -11.72 -21.22 -9.15
C ARG A 642 -10.68 -21.53 -8.04
N VAL A 643 -10.49 -20.65 -7.08
CA VAL A 643 -9.55 -20.86 -5.96
C VAL A 643 -10.29 -21.58 -4.84
N SER A 644 -9.76 -22.72 -4.38
CA SER A 644 -10.35 -23.53 -3.31
C SER A 644 -9.77 -23.19 -1.93
N GLU A 645 -8.49 -22.84 -1.87
CA GLU A 645 -7.73 -22.60 -0.65
C GLU A 645 -6.65 -21.51 -0.90
N GLU A 646 -6.33 -20.72 0.12
CA GLU A 646 -5.25 -19.72 0.12
C GLU A 646 -4.49 -19.77 1.45
N ASN A 647 -3.20 -19.44 1.44
CA ASN A 647 -2.40 -19.34 2.67
C ASN A 647 -2.25 -17.88 3.10
N THR A 648 -2.37 -17.63 4.41
CA THR A 648 -2.14 -16.30 5.00
C THR A 648 -1.16 -16.39 6.16
N ASN A 649 -0.16 -15.52 6.17
CA ASN A 649 0.75 -15.34 7.32
C ASN A 649 0.07 -14.56 8.47
N ARG A 650 -1.11 -13.99 8.22
CA ARG A 650 -1.91 -13.28 9.19
C ARG A 650 -3.10 -14.12 9.64
N VAL A 651 -2.93 -14.84 10.74
CA VAL A 651 -3.98 -15.59 11.43
C VAL A 651 -4.74 -14.63 12.36
N VAL A 652 -6.04 -14.48 12.10
CA VAL A 652 -6.97 -13.59 12.83
C VAL A 652 -8.34 -14.25 12.96
N GLY A 653 -9.06 -13.95 14.04
CA GLY A 653 -10.37 -14.53 14.38
C GLY A 653 -10.45 -14.85 15.87
N THR A 654 -11.45 -15.61 16.29
CA THR A 654 -11.68 -15.92 17.71
C THR A 654 -11.16 -17.29 18.09
N TYR A 655 -10.26 -17.34 19.10
CA TYR A 655 -9.76 -18.59 19.68
C TYR A 655 -10.91 -19.51 20.13
N GLY A 656 -10.76 -20.80 19.87
CA GLY A 656 -11.80 -21.80 20.11
C GLY A 656 -12.77 -22.01 18.95
N TYR A 657 -12.89 -21.07 18.01
CA TYR A 657 -13.69 -21.24 16.78
C TYR A 657 -12.80 -21.44 15.54
N MET A 658 -11.50 -21.16 15.64
CA MET A 658 -10.55 -21.34 14.54
C MET A 658 -10.32 -22.82 14.24
N ALA A 659 -10.37 -23.17 12.95
CA ALA A 659 -9.95 -24.48 12.47
C ALA A 659 -8.44 -24.69 12.70
N PRO A 660 -7.99 -25.92 13.01
CA PRO A 660 -6.58 -26.20 13.31
C PRO A 660 -5.64 -25.87 12.14
N GLU A 661 -6.01 -26.20 10.90
CA GLU A 661 -5.21 -25.93 9.71
C GLU A 661 -5.07 -24.42 9.44
N TYR A 662 -6.07 -23.63 9.82
CA TYR A 662 -6.01 -22.18 9.75
C TYR A 662 -5.14 -21.60 10.87
N ALA A 663 -5.30 -22.09 12.09
CA ALA A 663 -4.57 -21.60 13.25
C ALA A 663 -3.06 -21.92 13.18
N ILE A 664 -2.70 -23.12 12.68
CA ILE A 664 -1.32 -23.61 12.65
C ILE A 664 -0.62 -23.19 11.35
N ASN A 665 -1.27 -23.39 10.20
CA ASN A 665 -0.64 -23.24 8.89
C ASN A 665 -1.15 -22.03 8.10
N GLY A 666 -2.11 -21.27 8.63
CA GLY A 666 -2.68 -20.12 7.94
C GLY A 666 -3.53 -20.49 6.73
N VAL A 667 -4.01 -21.73 6.61
CA VAL A 667 -4.83 -22.17 5.48
C VAL A 667 -6.25 -21.62 5.60
N VAL A 668 -6.68 -20.83 4.63
CA VAL A 668 -8.04 -20.30 4.54
C VAL A 668 -8.80 -21.05 3.45
N SER A 669 -9.93 -21.64 3.82
CA SER A 669 -10.85 -22.27 2.87
C SER A 669 -12.28 -22.22 3.39
N ILE A 670 -13.24 -22.72 2.59
CA ILE A 670 -14.61 -22.93 3.06
C ILE A 670 -14.68 -23.85 4.29
N LYS A 671 -13.70 -24.75 4.46
CA LYS A 671 -13.66 -25.69 5.58
C LYS A 671 -13.27 -25.02 6.90
N THR A 672 -12.66 -23.83 6.85
CA THR A 672 -12.41 -22.99 8.02
C THR A 672 -13.73 -22.56 8.66
N ASP A 673 -14.66 -22.02 7.86
CA ASP A 673 -15.99 -21.62 8.35
C ASP A 673 -16.85 -22.82 8.77
N VAL A 674 -16.72 -23.97 8.08
CA VAL A 674 -17.40 -25.21 8.47
C VAL A 674 -17.01 -25.64 9.87
N PHE A 675 -15.73 -25.57 10.22
CA PHE A 675 -15.27 -25.89 11.57
C PHE A 675 -15.91 -24.95 12.60
N SER A 676 -15.87 -23.64 12.36
CA SER A 676 -16.49 -22.66 13.25
C SER A 676 -18.01 -22.87 13.39
N PHE A 677 -18.69 -23.26 12.30
CA PHE A 677 -20.10 -23.64 12.32
C PHE A 677 -20.34 -24.88 13.20
N GLY A 678 -19.49 -25.88 13.12
CA GLY A 678 -19.56 -27.07 13.96
C GLY A 678 -19.43 -26.74 15.45
N VAL A 679 -18.50 -25.88 15.82
CA VAL A 679 -18.35 -25.38 17.20
C VAL A 679 -19.63 -24.66 17.64
N LEU A 680 -20.11 -23.72 16.82
CA LEU A 680 -21.32 -22.95 17.10
C LEU A 680 -22.56 -23.86 17.23
N LEU A 681 -22.66 -24.90 16.42
CA LEU A 681 -23.74 -25.88 16.49
C LEU A 681 -23.73 -26.62 17.83
N LEU A 682 -22.56 -27.10 18.28
CA LEU A 682 -22.44 -27.75 19.60
C LEU A 682 -22.76 -26.78 20.75
N GLU A 683 -22.38 -25.50 20.62
CA GLU A 683 -22.78 -24.47 21.58
C GLU A 683 -24.30 -24.26 21.60
N ILE A 684 -24.97 -24.23 20.45
CA ILE A 684 -26.42 -24.07 20.37
C ILE A 684 -27.15 -25.25 21.05
N LEU A 685 -26.67 -26.48 20.83
CA LEU A 685 -27.29 -27.70 21.34
C LEU A 685 -27.12 -27.85 22.86
N SER A 686 -25.92 -27.56 23.37
CA SER A 686 -25.62 -27.64 24.80
C SER A 686 -26.00 -26.38 25.58
N GLY A 687 -26.05 -25.25 24.88
CA GLY A 687 -26.05 -23.91 25.44
C GLY A 687 -24.92 -23.69 26.46
N LYS A 688 -23.76 -24.26 26.15
CA LYS A 688 -22.52 -24.14 26.90
C LYS A 688 -21.45 -23.50 26.00
N LYS A 689 -20.59 -22.66 26.56
CA LYS A 689 -19.59 -21.88 25.80
C LYS A 689 -18.28 -22.66 25.62
N ASN A 690 -17.76 -22.79 24.40
CA ASN A 690 -16.65 -23.69 24.08
C ASN A 690 -15.40 -23.57 24.99
N ASN A 691 -15.10 -22.36 25.49
CA ASN A 691 -13.91 -22.09 26.30
C ASN A 691 -14.05 -22.36 27.81
N THR A 692 -15.16 -22.95 28.26
CA THR A 692 -15.40 -23.26 29.69
C THR A 692 -14.93 -24.68 30.02
N ARG A 693 -14.33 -24.89 31.21
CA ARG A 693 -14.00 -26.22 31.73
C ARG A 693 -15.28 -26.92 32.20
N TYR A 694 -15.59 -28.08 31.65
CA TYR A 694 -16.86 -28.77 31.94
C TYR A 694 -16.78 -29.79 33.07
N HIS A 695 -15.56 -30.23 33.42
CA HIS A 695 -15.31 -31.13 34.53
C HIS A 695 -14.01 -30.74 35.26
N SER A 696 -14.03 -30.83 36.59
CA SER A 696 -12.84 -30.73 37.45
C SER A 696 -11.77 -31.75 37.06
N ASP A 697 -12.18 -32.95 36.64
CA ASP A 697 -11.27 -34.06 36.36
C ASP A 697 -10.87 -34.20 34.88
N HIS A 698 -11.52 -33.46 33.96
CA HIS A 698 -11.31 -33.62 32.51
C HIS A 698 -11.04 -32.27 31.83
N PRO A 699 -9.80 -31.99 31.40
CA PRO A 699 -9.37 -30.71 30.85
C PRO A 699 -9.83 -30.45 29.39
N LEU A 700 -10.90 -31.10 28.92
CA LEU A 700 -11.37 -30.99 27.53
C LEU A 700 -12.24 -29.74 27.32
N ASN A 701 -12.10 -29.11 26.15
CA ASN A 701 -13.05 -28.09 25.67
C ASN A 701 -14.38 -28.76 25.21
N LEU A 702 -15.37 -27.96 24.78
CA LEU A 702 -16.72 -28.50 24.44
C LEU A 702 -16.68 -29.55 23.33
N ILE A 703 -15.78 -29.37 22.36
CA ILE A 703 -15.56 -30.33 21.26
C ILE A 703 -15.08 -31.68 21.82
N GLY A 704 -14.07 -31.65 22.69
CA GLY A 704 -13.54 -32.86 23.32
C GLY A 704 -14.58 -33.56 24.20
N TYR A 705 -15.37 -32.79 24.96
CA TYR A 705 -16.46 -33.34 25.77
C TYR A 705 -17.56 -33.99 24.93
N ALA A 706 -17.99 -33.35 23.84
CA ALA A 706 -18.96 -33.91 22.90
C ALA A 706 -18.45 -35.21 22.24
N TRP A 707 -17.17 -35.23 21.86
CA TRP A 707 -16.52 -36.41 21.29
C TRP A 707 -16.44 -37.58 22.27
N GLN A 708 -16.14 -37.30 23.55
CA GLN A 708 -16.13 -38.31 24.60
C GLN A 708 -17.52 -38.93 24.76
N LEU A 709 -18.56 -38.10 24.95
CA LEU A 709 -19.94 -38.59 25.10
C LEU A 709 -20.41 -39.38 23.87
N TRP A 710 -19.99 -38.99 22.66
CA TRP A 710 -20.28 -39.74 21.43
C TRP A 710 -19.72 -41.16 21.48
N ASN A 711 -18.43 -41.31 21.84
CA ASN A 711 -17.78 -42.62 21.90
C ASN A 711 -18.31 -43.50 23.03
N GLU A 712 -18.79 -42.89 24.13
CA GLU A 712 -19.40 -43.60 25.25
C GLU A 712 -20.89 -43.94 25.01
N GLY A 713 -21.49 -43.53 23.88
CA GLY A 713 -22.92 -43.74 23.61
C GLY A 713 -23.85 -42.88 24.46
N ARG A 714 -23.33 -41.82 25.08
CA ARG A 714 -24.01 -40.93 26.03
C ARG A 714 -24.25 -39.51 25.47
N VAL A 715 -24.21 -39.38 24.14
CA VAL A 715 -24.21 -38.07 23.45
C VAL A 715 -25.41 -37.17 23.79
N LEU A 716 -26.57 -37.75 24.13
CA LEU A 716 -27.75 -36.98 24.55
C LEU A 716 -27.52 -36.17 25.84
N GLU A 717 -26.54 -36.54 26.68
CA GLU A 717 -26.16 -35.76 27.86
C GLU A 717 -25.52 -34.40 27.52
N LEU A 718 -25.08 -34.21 26.25
CA LEU A 718 -24.62 -32.93 25.77
C LEU A 718 -25.75 -31.89 25.70
N MET A 719 -26.99 -32.37 25.52
CA MET A 719 -28.16 -31.52 25.31
C MET A 719 -28.42 -30.63 26.50
N ASP A 720 -28.78 -29.38 26.21
CA ASP A 720 -29.27 -28.45 27.20
C ASP A 720 -30.50 -29.00 27.95
N PRO A 721 -30.45 -29.16 29.29
CA PRO A 721 -31.57 -29.72 30.06
C PRO A 721 -32.87 -28.92 29.91
N THR A 722 -32.79 -27.64 29.55
CA THR A 722 -33.96 -26.77 29.32
C THR A 722 -34.77 -27.13 28.06
N LEU A 723 -34.25 -28.01 27.19
CA LEU A 723 -34.90 -28.44 25.94
C LEU A 723 -35.70 -29.75 26.05
N ASN A 724 -35.68 -30.42 27.20
CA ASN A 724 -36.02 -31.83 27.35
C ASN A 724 -37.51 -32.18 27.09
N GLU A 725 -38.43 -31.21 27.13
CA GLU A 725 -39.88 -31.47 27.00
C GLU A 725 -40.47 -31.21 25.59
N LEU A 726 -39.70 -30.65 24.64
CA LEU A 726 -40.23 -30.16 23.35
C LEU A 726 -39.45 -30.61 22.10
N CYS A 727 -38.37 -31.40 22.25
CA CYS A 727 -37.51 -31.79 21.14
C CYS A 727 -37.65 -33.26 20.73
N SER A 728 -37.50 -33.54 19.44
CA SER A 728 -37.29 -34.91 18.96
C SER A 728 -35.84 -35.30 19.23
N GLN A 729 -35.64 -36.34 20.05
CA GLN A 729 -34.29 -36.84 20.35
C GLN A 729 -33.52 -37.20 19.07
N ASN A 730 -34.21 -37.69 18.03
CA ASN A 730 -33.59 -38.00 16.74
C ASN A 730 -33.07 -36.75 16.02
N GLU A 731 -33.80 -35.63 16.07
CA GLU A 731 -33.33 -34.36 15.48
C GLU A 731 -32.11 -33.82 16.23
N VAL A 732 -32.10 -33.92 17.57
CA VAL A 732 -30.97 -33.52 18.40
C VAL A 732 -29.75 -34.37 18.11
N LEU A 733 -29.89 -35.70 18.12
CA LEU A 733 -28.83 -36.64 17.76
C LEU A 733 -28.24 -36.32 16.40
N ARG A 734 -29.11 -36.07 15.41
CA ARG A 734 -28.71 -35.70 14.05
C ARG A 734 -27.91 -34.41 14.04
N CYS A 735 -28.34 -33.38 14.77
CA CYS A 735 -27.60 -32.12 14.87
C CYS A 735 -26.24 -32.29 15.55
N ILE A 736 -26.15 -33.10 16.63
CA ILE A 736 -24.86 -33.36 17.29
C ILE A 736 -23.92 -34.11 16.33
N HIS A 737 -24.43 -35.10 15.60
CA HIS A 737 -23.68 -35.84 14.59
C HIS A 737 -23.13 -34.89 13.51
N ILE A 738 -23.95 -34.00 12.97
CA ILE A 738 -23.51 -32.98 12.01
C ILE A 738 -22.44 -32.06 12.63
N GLY A 739 -22.63 -31.64 13.89
CA GLY A 739 -21.64 -30.84 14.62
C GLY A 739 -20.28 -31.53 14.69
N LEU A 740 -20.26 -32.83 15.05
CA LEU A 740 -19.05 -33.64 15.11
C LEU A 740 -18.39 -33.83 13.74
N LEU A 741 -19.17 -33.99 12.66
CA LEU A 741 -18.64 -34.04 11.29
C LEU A 741 -17.95 -32.72 10.90
N CYS A 742 -18.46 -31.59 11.38
CA CYS A 742 -17.91 -30.27 11.07
C CYS A 742 -16.60 -29.97 11.81
N VAL A 743 -16.39 -30.52 13.01
CA VAL A 743 -15.20 -30.23 13.85
C VAL A 743 -14.08 -31.28 13.74
N GLN A 744 -14.13 -32.15 12.73
CA GLN A 744 -13.10 -33.15 12.45
C GLN A 744 -11.73 -32.50 12.24
N ASP A 745 -10.66 -33.16 12.69
CA ASP A 745 -9.29 -32.63 12.62
C ASP A 745 -8.88 -32.30 11.19
N GLN A 746 -9.03 -33.27 10.28
CA GLN A 746 -8.70 -33.08 8.87
C GLN A 746 -9.80 -32.31 8.13
N ALA A 747 -9.44 -31.19 7.52
CA ALA A 747 -10.36 -30.34 6.77
C ALA A 747 -11.07 -31.07 5.62
N THR A 748 -10.41 -32.05 5.01
CA THR A 748 -10.95 -32.88 3.91
C THR A 748 -12.10 -33.78 4.37
N ASP A 749 -12.10 -34.21 5.64
CA ASP A 749 -13.13 -35.07 6.21
C ASP A 749 -14.43 -34.32 6.54
N ARG A 750 -14.36 -33.00 6.68
CA ARG A 750 -15.52 -32.15 6.99
C ARG A 750 -16.45 -32.03 5.77
N PRO A 751 -17.77 -32.08 5.93
CA PRO A 751 -18.70 -31.82 4.84
C PRO A 751 -18.61 -30.35 4.38
N ASN A 752 -19.10 -30.06 3.18
CA ASN A 752 -19.32 -28.67 2.74
C ASN A 752 -20.73 -28.18 3.13
N MET A 753 -20.98 -26.87 3.01
CA MET A 753 -22.28 -26.31 3.43
C MET A 753 -23.49 -26.82 2.63
N VAL A 754 -23.31 -27.30 1.40
CA VAL A 754 -24.40 -27.91 0.60
C VAL A 754 -24.83 -29.23 1.24
N GLU A 755 -23.85 -30.04 1.62
CA GLU A 755 -24.07 -31.32 2.31
C GLU A 755 -24.71 -31.07 3.67
N ILE A 756 -24.19 -30.12 4.46
CA ILE A 756 -24.73 -29.76 5.79
C ILE A 756 -26.20 -29.33 5.69
N VAL A 757 -26.55 -28.45 4.74
CA VAL A 757 -27.95 -28.03 4.54
C VAL A 757 -28.83 -29.23 4.15
N SER A 758 -28.32 -30.15 3.34
CA SER A 758 -29.04 -31.37 2.96
C SER A 758 -29.23 -32.31 4.16
N PHE A 759 -28.19 -32.45 5.00
CA PHE A 759 -28.23 -33.23 6.22
C PHE A 759 -29.27 -32.68 7.20
N LEU A 760 -29.32 -31.36 7.39
CA LEU A 760 -30.30 -30.71 8.27
C LEU A 760 -31.75 -30.81 7.77
N SER A 761 -31.96 -30.86 6.45
CA SER A 761 -33.31 -30.77 5.86
C SER A 761 -33.95 -32.13 5.54
N ASN A 762 -33.17 -33.21 5.51
CA ASN A 762 -33.65 -34.53 5.09
C ASN A 762 -33.15 -35.64 6.02
N ASP A 763 -34.04 -36.10 6.89
CA ASP A 763 -33.75 -37.14 7.88
C ASP A 763 -33.45 -38.53 7.27
N ALA A 764 -33.85 -38.77 6.02
CA ALA A 764 -33.59 -40.04 5.34
C ALA A 764 -32.14 -40.18 4.86
N ILE A 765 -31.35 -39.10 4.82
CA ILE A 765 -29.94 -39.17 4.42
C ILE A 765 -29.13 -39.79 5.56
N GLN A 766 -28.45 -40.90 5.26
CA GLN A 766 -27.51 -41.54 6.15
C GLN A 766 -26.23 -40.70 6.28
N LEU A 767 -25.88 -40.35 7.52
CA LEU A 767 -24.69 -39.55 7.82
C LEU A 767 -23.44 -40.44 7.94
N PRO A 768 -22.28 -39.99 7.44
CA PRO A 768 -21.02 -40.72 7.63
C PRO A 768 -20.62 -40.74 9.11
N GLN A 769 -19.87 -41.77 9.54
CA GLN A 769 -19.38 -41.82 10.91
C GLN A 769 -18.34 -40.71 11.16
N PRO A 770 -18.45 -39.94 12.27
CA PRO A 770 -17.52 -38.87 12.55
C PRO A 770 -16.16 -39.44 12.98
N LYS A 771 -15.08 -38.85 12.47
CA LYS A 771 -13.71 -39.12 12.89
C LYS A 771 -13.29 -38.19 14.03
N LYS A 772 -12.11 -38.44 14.59
CA LYS A 772 -11.57 -37.67 15.72
C LYS A 772 -11.52 -36.16 15.40
N PRO A 773 -12.08 -35.30 16.27
CA PRO A 773 -12.05 -33.87 16.09
C PRO A 773 -10.74 -33.23 16.56
N ALA A 774 -10.49 -32.01 16.09
CA ALA A 774 -9.42 -31.18 16.62
C ALA A 774 -9.87 -30.49 17.92
N PHE A 775 -9.33 -30.93 19.05
CA PHE A 775 -9.53 -30.31 20.35
C PHE A 775 -8.21 -30.25 21.11
N PHE A 776 -8.10 -29.28 22.00
CA PHE A 776 -6.95 -29.12 22.89
C PHE A 776 -7.35 -29.40 24.34
N ILE A 777 -6.33 -29.74 25.13
CA ILE A 777 -6.44 -29.98 26.57
C ILE A 777 -6.08 -28.66 27.28
N ASN A 778 -6.97 -28.14 28.13
CA ASN A 778 -6.70 -27.01 29.02
C ASN A 778 -5.76 -27.45 30.16
N GLN A 779 -4.45 -27.39 29.95
CA GLN A 779 -3.45 -27.52 31.02
C GLN A 779 -3.10 -26.14 31.59
N ILE A 780 -3.57 -25.85 32.80
CA ILE A 780 -2.86 -24.91 33.68
C ILE A 780 -1.84 -25.77 34.43
N VAL A 781 -0.55 -25.47 34.28
CA VAL A 781 0.49 -26.08 35.09
C VAL A 781 0.30 -25.56 36.52
N GLU A 782 -0.07 -26.44 37.45
CA GLU A 782 0.10 -26.16 38.88
C GLU A 782 1.61 -26.02 39.12
N GLU A 783 2.03 -24.79 39.37
CA GLU A 783 3.42 -24.45 39.64
C GLU A 783 3.83 -25.08 40.98
N LEU A 784 4.66 -26.12 40.92
CA LEU A 784 5.30 -26.71 42.09
C LEU A 784 6.18 -25.66 42.76
N GLU A 785 5.86 -25.33 44.01
CA GLU A 785 6.61 -24.39 44.85
C GLU A 785 8.08 -24.80 44.98
N LEU A 786 8.99 -23.97 44.48
CA LEU A 786 10.40 -23.92 44.89
C LEU A 786 10.84 -22.45 45.07
N PRO A 787 11.68 -22.15 46.08
CA PRO A 787 11.70 -20.84 46.72
C PRO A 787 12.74 -19.87 46.12
N TYR A 788 12.41 -18.57 46.24
CA TYR A 788 13.22 -17.35 46.05
C TYR A 788 13.15 -16.56 44.72
N ASN A 789 12.25 -15.58 44.76
CA ASN A 789 12.48 -14.14 44.53
C ASN A 789 12.79 -13.65 43.11
N ILE A 790 11.74 -13.47 42.30
CA ILE A 790 11.65 -12.41 41.29
C ILE A 790 10.35 -11.66 41.54
N GLN A 791 10.50 -10.37 41.84
CA GLN A 791 9.43 -9.42 42.12
C GLN A 791 8.40 -9.36 40.98
N GLU A 792 7.15 -9.59 41.33
CA GLU A 792 5.97 -9.37 40.49
C GLU A 792 5.93 -7.92 39.98
N LEU A 793 5.66 -7.75 38.68
CA LEU A 793 5.18 -6.49 38.13
C LEU A 793 3.98 -6.77 37.22
N TYR A 794 2.81 -6.69 37.85
CA TYR A 794 1.50 -6.54 37.24
C TYR A 794 1.48 -5.33 36.30
N SER A 795 0.94 -5.51 35.10
CA SER A 795 0.44 -4.39 34.29
C SER A 795 -1.03 -4.14 34.66
N LEU A 796 -1.21 -3.37 35.73
CA LEU A 796 -2.43 -2.61 36.02
C LEU A 796 -2.76 -1.71 34.84
N ASN A 797 -4.00 -1.74 34.36
CA ASN A 797 -4.63 -0.55 33.78
C ASN A 797 -5.77 -0.16 34.72
N ASP A 798 -5.41 0.61 35.75
CA ASP A 798 -6.33 1.47 36.48
C ASP A 798 -6.87 2.54 35.51
N VAL A 799 -8.19 2.60 35.33
CA VAL A 799 -8.85 3.88 35.06
C VAL A 799 -9.84 4.14 36.19
N THR A 800 -9.49 5.18 36.92
CA THR A 800 -10.12 5.75 38.10
C THR A 800 -11.54 6.21 37.80
N THR A 801 -12.52 5.70 38.55
CA THR A 801 -13.77 6.41 38.80
C THR A 801 -13.51 7.50 39.84
N SER A 802 -13.69 8.77 39.49
CA SER A 802 -13.85 9.84 40.48
C SER A 802 -15.14 10.62 40.20
N SER A 803 -16.11 10.40 41.08
CA SER A 803 -17.18 11.36 41.34
C SER A 803 -17.00 11.88 42.76
N THR A 804 -16.80 13.18 42.94
CA THR A 804 -17.25 13.89 44.16
C THR A 804 -17.57 15.35 43.82
N HIS A 805 -18.77 15.75 44.25
CA HIS A 805 -19.30 17.11 44.22
C HIS A 805 -18.54 18.07 45.15
N GLY A 806 -18.65 19.38 44.87
CA GLY A 806 -18.85 20.37 45.95
C GLY A 806 -18.02 21.65 45.90
N ARG A 807 -18.49 22.66 45.17
CA ARG A 807 -18.89 23.97 45.73
C ARG A 807 -19.79 24.72 44.76
#